data_AF-A0A5R8QJG4-F1
#
_entry.id   AF-A0A5R8QJG4-F1
#
_cell.length_a   1.000
_cell.length_b   1.000
_cell.length_c   1.000
_cell.angle_alpha   90.00
_cell.angle_beta   90.00
_cell.angle_gamma   90.00
#
_symmetry.space_group_name_H-M   'P 1'
#
loop_
_entity.id
_entity.type
_entity.pdbx_description
1 polymer ?
#
loop_
_entity_poly.entity_id
_entity_poly.type
_entity_poly.pdbx_seq_one_letter_code
_entity_poly.pdbx_strand_id
1 'polypeptide(L)'
;MQVDERGNYSSPAWNILAAYGNDENVAAEKDEAGHWDKRFQCAIQRHEIPYSGADDNNRSPLSYTLAFLEFKEDGEPYELIKDAHQLFTMNELTDRVSYIDRSQWKPITQLEALGAHLRSVQGRAHTDEFGNAVNHSNYVIAFIHGWRNDASIGNGNVTDLRAYAAHVARYLRDRCNAGEREHCGREVTAVYIGWRGARLNEKSLHLPFIALGNTVGALLDGDASTCSNGVLPSDKPLCWKNWINSWGGTLASGVATLTLFDRKPVSEYIAPHALMALRKIEQVLDKQQRTKAEQRANPNKMIVIGHSLGGNMLATALKDSLIKAVRNHPGDNAYFYPPLGDLVALINPAAEASKWTDVQRAVWERIAFFEGDGDLMAGHRFFPAHQSPVVISVTSAFSWPPGGIRPEDCAIAMHDKLSLLGQDMASPDEVCAKYQQFLETKKPEEFIFHDETLSPDRACGALRTPFKLDQAVEDIDRKKKIGIKSDLATYLAFPLFRGDFRPLGAMIAGVARDWRAACESFGMPANRLERRAQSFWQRMGEFVSDLPFQNTDIESSRTIGHLDPPRSSVSLVDTYRMPSRQLGTTHEVRSIGWAPPNQADYKNIPADPSLNCPISHDWLTRARSKQTNGTQWDSELLAPALDPDPAHPEGSGGNPAVEMTHGFRLAGMLPITRANDPFWNMRAYDDVLMSHGGFMFSSFICAINQFVMDRPTRWPSPPTPPELQPAPMQQEPARPTAGAARVRGRSR
;
A
#
# COMPACT_ATOMS: atom_id res chain seq x y z
N MET A 1 10.28 -31.45 9.50
CA MET A 1 10.06 -32.06 8.17
C MET A 1 10.43 -33.53 8.24
N GLN A 2 9.47 -34.41 7.96
CA GLN A 2 9.73 -35.77 7.48
C GLN A 2 9.66 -35.71 5.95
N VAL A 3 10.58 -36.38 5.27
CA VAL A 3 10.53 -36.53 3.82
C VAL A 3 10.04 -37.94 3.57
N ASP A 4 8.92 -38.09 2.86
CA ASP A 4 8.44 -39.41 2.49
C ASP A 4 9.34 -40.05 1.43
N GLU A 5 9.13 -41.35 1.16
CA GLU A 5 9.92 -42.11 0.18
C GLU A 5 9.82 -41.56 -1.25
N ARG A 6 8.86 -40.66 -1.52
CA ARG A 6 8.66 -39.99 -2.81
C ARG A 6 9.30 -38.60 -2.86
N GLY A 7 10.01 -38.19 -1.80
CA GLY A 7 10.63 -36.88 -1.70
C GLY A 7 9.66 -35.76 -1.32
N ASN A 8 8.43 -36.08 -0.89
CA ASN A 8 7.48 -35.08 -0.42
C ASN A 8 7.77 -34.71 1.03
N TYR A 9 7.84 -33.41 1.28
CA TYR A 9 8.05 -32.88 2.61
C TYR A 9 6.72 -32.84 3.37
N SER A 10 6.60 -33.63 4.43
CA SER A 10 5.52 -33.52 5.42
C SER A 10 6.06 -32.82 6.68
N SER A 11 5.42 -31.72 7.08
CA SER A 11 5.62 -31.14 8.41
C SER A 11 4.32 -31.32 9.17
N PRO A 12 4.33 -31.83 10.42
CA PRO A 12 3.14 -31.78 11.24
C PRO A 12 2.71 -30.31 11.35
N ALA A 13 1.42 -30.06 11.10
CA ALA A 13 0.88 -28.71 11.17
C ALA A 13 0.71 -28.28 12.62
N TRP A 14 0.95 -26.99 12.88
CA TRP A 14 0.95 -26.42 14.21
C TRP A 14 -0.32 -25.64 14.46
N ASN A 15 -1.11 -26.09 15.43
CA ASN A 15 -2.35 -25.44 15.87
C ASN A 15 -2.19 -24.72 17.23
N ILE A 16 -1.06 -24.87 17.91
CA ILE A 16 -0.85 -24.35 19.27
C ILE A 16 -1.01 -22.83 19.34
N LEU A 17 -0.54 -22.08 18.34
CA LEU A 17 -0.63 -20.62 18.31
C LEU A 17 -2.06 -20.12 18.18
N ALA A 18 -2.98 -20.92 17.62
CA ALA A 18 -4.40 -20.57 17.61
C ALA A 18 -5.01 -20.58 19.03
N ALA A 19 -4.51 -21.43 19.93
CA ALA A 19 -4.97 -21.46 21.32
C ALA A 19 -4.43 -20.28 22.15
N TYR A 20 -3.29 -19.71 21.77
CA TYR A 20 -2.57 -18.68 22.55
C TYR A 20 -2.47 -17.33 21.84
N GLY A 21 -3.43 -17.02 20.96
CA GLY A 21 -3.55 -15.67 20.39
C GLY A 21 -2.36 -15.24 19.55
N ASN A 22 -1.69 -16.18 18.87
CA ASN A 22 -0.50 -15.94 18.05
C ASN A 22 0.78 -15.54 18.83
N ASP A 23 0.80 -15.72 20.15
CA ASP A 23 1.95 -15.40 21.01
C ASP A 23 2.83 -16.65 21.24
N GLU A 24 4.06 -16.61 20.73
CA GLU A 24 5.01 -17.72 20.89
C GLU A 24 5.52 -17.88 22.31
N ASN A 25 5.72 -16.78 23.05
CA ASN A 25 6.24 -16.83 24.41
C ASN A 25 5.21 -17.51 25.33
N VAL A 26 3.95 -17.10 25.20
CA VAL A 26 2.84 -17.73 25.96
C VAL A 26 2.65 -19.18 25.55
N ALA A 27 2.76 -19.50 24.26
CA ALA A 27 2.66 -20.87 23.77
C ALA A 27 3.79 -21.78 24.26
N ALA A 28 5.01 -21.25 24.33
CA ALA A 28 6.18 -21.97 24.84
C ALA A 28 6.13 -22.18 26.36
N GLU A 29 5.75 -21.15 27.13
CA GLU A 29 5.65 -21.22 28.59
C GLU A 29 4.58 -22.22 29.06
N LYS A 30 3.50 -22.38 28.29
CA LYS A 30 2.37 -23.26 28.61
C LYS A 30 2.52 -24.68 28.09
N ASP A 31 3.63 -25.00 27.43
CA ASP A 31 3.92 -26.35 26.96
C ASP A 31 4.46 -27.22 28.10
N GLU A 32 3.61 -28.08 28.67
CA GLU A 32 4.01 -29.04 29.71
C GLU A 32 5.12 -30.01 29.23
N ALA A 33 5.36 -30.14 27.92
CA ALA A 33 6.41 -30.98 27.35
C ALA A 33 7.73 -30.24 27.01
N GLY A 34 7.78 -28.89 27.11
CA GLY A 34 8.99 -28.09 26.92
C GLY A 34 9.65 -28.19 25.52
N HIS A 35 8.88 -28.41 24.45
CA HIS A 35 9.37 -28.65 23.09
C HIS A 35 9.09 -27.52 22.10
N TRP A 36 8.15 -26.63 22.38
CA TRP A 36 7.75 -25.59 21.41
C TRP A 36 8.81 -24.50 21.16
N ASP A 37 9.63 -24.15 22.16
CA ASP A 37 10.79 -23.26 21.98
C ASP A 37 11.72 -23.72 20.84
N LYS A 38 11.97 -25.04 20.77
CA LYS A 38 12.79 -25.61 19.71
C LYS A 38 12.05 -25.68 18.38
N ARG A 39 10.75 -25.96 18.40
CA ARG A 39 9.94 -26.04 17.18
C ARG A 39 9.86 -24.67 16.51
N PHE A 40 9.61 -23.60 17.25
CA PHE A 40 9.55 -22.23 16.69
C PHE A 40 10.87 -21.75 16.06
N GLN A 41 11.99 -22.43 16.29
CA GLN A 41 13.27 -22.14 15.61
C GLN A 41 13.40 -22.82 14.23
N CYS A 42 12.44 -23.66 13.83
CA CYS A 42 12.45 -24.30 12.52
C CYS A 42 12.31 -23.26 11.40
N ALA A 43 13.20 -23.34 10.39
CA ALA A 43 13.25 -22.42 9.26
C ALA A 43 12.03 -22.52 8.33
N ILE A 44 11.28 -23.63 8.35
CA ILE A 44 10.01 -23.81 7.63
C ILE A 44 9.00 -24.40 8.61
N GLN A 45 7.85 -23.76 8.71
CA GLN A 45 6.81 -24.03 9.70
C GLN A 45 5.46 -24.12 8.99
N ARG A 46 4.69 -25.17 9.24
CA ARG A 46 3.31 -25.29 8.74
C ARG A 46 2.36 -24.94 9.88
N HIS A 47 1.56 -23.90 9.69
CA HIS A 47 0.59 -23.42 10.68
C HIS A 47 -0.83 -23.76 10.23
N GLU A 48 -1.67 -24.14 11.18
CA GLU A 48 -3.09 -24.43 10.98
C GLU A 48 -3.94 -23.74 12.04
N ILE A 49 -4.97 -23.03 11.60
CA ILE A 49 -5.93 -22.37 12.47
C ILE A 49 -7.24 -23.16 12.39
N PRO A 50 -7.63 -23.86 13.46
CA PRO A 50 -8.89 -24.59 13.50
C PRO A 50 -10.06 -23.62 13.50
N TYR A 51 -11.22 -24.11 13.06
CA TYR A 51 -12.45 -23.33 13.09
C TYR A 51 -13.05 -23.34 14.51
N SER A 52 -13.24 -22.17 15.11
CA SER A 52 -13.87 -22.04 16.44
C SER A 52 -15.37 -21.74 16.28
N GLY A 53 -16.20 -22.78 16.17
CA GLY A 53 -17.67 -22.66 16.08
C GLY A 53 -18.38 -23.98 16.39
N ALA A 54 -19.52 -23.93 17.10
CA ALA A 54 -20.23 -25.12 17.60
C ALA A 54 -20.90 -25.98 16.50
N ASP A 55 -21.09 -25.44 15.29
CA ASP A 55 -21.74 -26.11 14.16
C ASP A 55 -20.77 -26.59 13.05
N ASP A 56 -19.44 -26.42 13.22
CA ASP A 56 -18.50 -26.41 12.09
C ASP A 56 -17.45 -27.53 12.09
N ASN A 57 -17.74 -28.69 12.70
CA ASN A 57 -16.86 -29.87 12.70
C ASN A 57 -16.50 -30.42 11.29
N ASN A 58 -17.13 -29.91 10.23
CA ASN A 58 -16.95 -30.37 8.85
C ASN A 58 -16.13 -29.38 7.97
N ARG A 59 -15.68 -28.23 8.49
CA ARG A 59 -14.87 -27.28 7.73
C ARG A 59 -13.37 -27.56 7.91
N SER A 60 -12.64 -27.58 6.79
CA SER A 60 -11.19 -27.74 6.80
C SER A 60 -10.49 -26.58 7.52
N PRO A 61 -9.43 -26.85 8.30
CA PRO A 61 -8.67 -25.80 8.99
C PRO A 61 -8.00 -24.87 7.99
N LEU A 62 -7.79 -23.62 8.39
CA LEU A 62 -7.07 -22.65 7.57
C LEU A 62 -5.57 -22.91 7.71
N SER A 63 -4.87 -23.17 6.60
CA SER A 63 -3.45 -23.53 6.64
C SER A 63 -2.57 -22.58 5.83
N TYR A 64 -1.34 -22.35 6.30
CA TYR A 64 -0.29 -21.63 5.57
C TYR A 64 1.10 -22.11 6.03
N THR A 65 2.11 -21.84 5.20
CA THR A 65 3.52 -22.11 5.55
C THR A 65 4.24 -20.80 5.85
N LEU A 66 5.01 -20.76 6.93
CA LEU A 66 5.93 -19.68 7.27
C LEU A 66 7.38 -20.18 7.08
N ALA A 67 8.18 -19.43 6.34
CA ALA A 67 9.59 -19.71 6.12
C ALA A 67 10.45 -18.51 6.54
N PHE A 68 11.65 -18.77 7.03
CA PHE A 68 12.60 -17.74 7.46
C PHE A 68 13.83 -17.74 6.56
N LEU A 69 14.24 -16.55 6.13
CA LEU A 69 15.48 -16.28 5.43
C LEU A 69 16.22 -15.17 6.16
N GLU A 70 17.11 -15.54 7.07
CA GLU A 70 17.97 -14.59 7.78
C GLU A 70 19.28 -14.38 7.01
N PHE A 71 19.75 -13.13 7.00
CA PHE A 71 21.05 -12.73 6.49
C PHE A 71 21.94 -12.26 7.65
N LYS A 72 23.22 -12.64 7.59
CA LYS A 72 24.27 -12.05 8.42
C LYS A 72 24.51 -10.60 7.97
N GLU A 73 25.15 -9.80 8.83
CA GLU A 73 25.51 -8.41 8.48
C GLU A 73 26.49 -8.31 7.29
N ASP A 74 27.22 -9.39 6.97
CA ASP A 74 28.10 -9.49 5.79
C ASP A 74 27.35 -9.84 4.49
N GLY A 75 26.04 -10.11 4.56
CA GLY A 75 25.19 -10.46 3.44
C GLY A 75 25.08 -11.95 3.15
N GLU A 76 25.82 -12.81 3.86
CA GLU A 76 25.68 -14.26 3.70
C GLU A 76 24.37 -14.77 4.35
N PRO A 77 23.66 -15.71 3.70
CA PRO A 77 22.48 -16.34 4.30
C PRO A 77 22.89 -17.22 5.49
N TYR A 78 22.01 -17.33 6.49
CA TYR A 78 22.22 -18.26 7.60
C TYR A 78 22.09 -19.73 7.14
N GLU A 79 22.97 -20.57 7.68
CA GLU A 79 22.93 -22.02 7.50
C GLU A 79 21.84 -22.66 8.37
N LEU A 80 21.33 -23.82 7.96
CA LEU A 80 20.39 -24.59 8.77
C LEU A 80 21.09 -25.17 10.01
N ILE A 81 20.58 -24.84 11.19
CA ILE A 81 21.05 -25.37 12.48
C ILE A 81 20.15 -26.52 12.95
N LYS A 82 20.74 -27.51 13.62
CA LYS A 82 20.07 -28.69 14.19
C LYS A 82 19.56 -28.41 15.60
N ASP A 83 20.41 -27.80 16.42
CA ASP A 83 20.14 -27.33 17.79
C ASP A 83 20.95 -26.03 18.01
N ALA A 84 20.71 -25.32 19.13
CA ALA A 84 21.47 -24.12 19.47
C ALA A 84 22.99 -24.40 19.44
N HIS A 85 23.73 -23.74 18.54
CA HIS A 85 25.16 -23.93 18.30
C HIS A 85 25.59 -25.29 17.72
N GLN A 86 24.64 -26.10 17.22
CA GLN A 86 24.95 -27.40 16.60
C GLN A 86 24.49 -27.40 15.14
N LEU A 87 25.44 -27.45 14.22
CA LEU A 87 25.18 -27.63 12.78
C LEU A 87 24.81 -29.09 12.50
N PHE A 88 24.03 -29.32 11.45
CA PHE A 88 23.80 -30.68 10.97
C PHE A 88 25.11 -31.29 10.46
N THR A 89 25.38 -32.55 10.82
CA THR A 89 26.47 -33.31 10.21
C THR A 89 26.07 -33.78 8.81
N MET A 90 27.06 -34.00 7.93
CA MET A 90 26.82 -34.35 6.53
C MET A 90 25.90 -35.57 6.37
N ASN A 91 26.12 -36.64 7.15
CA ASN A 91 25.31 -37.85 7.09
C ASN A 91 23.85 -37.60 7.52
N GLU A 92 23.62 -36.74 8.50
CA GLU A 92 22.28 -36.40 8.99
C GLU A 92 21.49 -35.50 8.03
N LEU A 93 22.18 -34.62 7.30
CA LEU A 93 21.60 -33.86 6.19
C LEU A 93 21.28 -34.76 5.00
N THR A 94 22.14 -35.74 4.71
CA THR A 94 21.97 -36.65 3.55
C THR A 94 20.76 -37.57 3.73
N ASP A 95 20.48 -38.03 4.96
CA ASP A 95 19.30 -38.86 5.27
C ASP A 95 17.99 -38.05 5.35
N ARG A 96 18.07 -36.72 5.52
CA ARG A 96 16.91 -35.84 5.65
C ARG A 96 16.62 -34.98 4.42
N VAL A 97 17.56 -34.87 3.50
CA VAL A 97 17.46 -34.06 2.27
C VAL A 97 18.11 -34.81 1.11
N SER A 98 17.29 -35.24 0.15
CA SER A 98 17.65 -36.15 -0.94
C SER A 98 18.50 -35.54 -2.09
N TYR A 99 19.04 -34.33 -1.93
CA TYR A 99 19.65 -33.54 -3.02
C TYR A 99 21.01 -32.92 -2.68
N ILE A 100 21.86 -33.62 -1.92
CA ILE A 100 23.26 -33.21 -1.74
C ILE A 100 24.06 -33.70 -2.96
N ASP A 101 24.59 -32.76 -3.74
CA ASP A 101 25.63 -33.08 -4.71
C ASP A 101 26.87 -33.57 -3.93
N ARG A 102 27.09 -34.87 -3.96
CA ARG A 102 28.19 -35.55 -3.24
C ARG A 102 29.58 -35.02 -3.61
N SER A 103 29.70 -34.24 -4.69
CA SER A 103 30.96 -33.70 -5.19
C SER A 103 31.32 -32.29 -4.67
N GLN A 104 30.33 -31.52 -4.17
CA GLN A 104 30.54 -30.14 -3.73
C GLN A 104 30.21 -30.00 -2.24
N TRP A 105 31.26 -29.85 -1.43
CA TRP A 105 31.23 -29.67 0.03
C TRP A 105 30.52 -28.36 0.45
N LYS A 106 29.19 -28.26 0.32
CA LYS A 106 28.43 -27.05 0.69
C LYS A 106 27.26 -27.37 1.66
N PRO A 107 27.14 -26.65 2.79
CA PRO A 107 26.01 -26.78 3.71
C PRO A 107 24.70 -26.25 3.09
N ILE A 108 23.57 -26.85 3.46
CA ILE A 108 22.25 -26.46 2.95
C ILE A 108 21.80 -25.15 3.61
N THR A 109 21.48 -24.17 2.78
CA THR A 109 21.00 -22.86 3.21
C THR A 109 19.47 -22.86 3.42
N GLN A 110 18.96 -21.93 4.24
CA GLN A 110 17.51 -21.73 4.40
C GLN A 110 16.80 -21.51 3.04
N LEU A 111 17.47 -20.83 2.10
CA LEU A 111 16.97 -20.56 0.75
C LEU A 111 16.81 -21.83 -0.10
N GLU A 112 17.69 -22.82 0.04
CA GLU A 112 17.59 -24.08 -0.67
C GLU A 112 16.44 -24.95 -0.14
N ALA A 113 16.25 -24.98 1.18
CA ALA A 113 15.10 -25.63 1.80
C ALA A 113 13.77 -25.01 1.35
N LEU A 114 13.69 -23.67 1.32
CA LEU A 114 12.52 -22.98 0.78
C LEU A 114 12.27 -23.33 -0.68
N GLY A 115 13.30 -23.30 -1.53
CA GLY A 115 13.19 -23.69 -2.93
C GLY A 115 12.69 -25.13 -3.11
N ALA A 116 13.10 -26.05 -2.24
CA ALA A 116 12.62 -27.43 -2.25
C ALA A 116 11.14 -27.53 -1.84
N HIS A 117 10.72 -26.80 -0.80
CA HIS A 117 9.31 -26.71 -0.39
C HIS A 117 8.43 -26.19 -1.54
N LEU A 118 8.81 -25.07 -2.16
CA LEU A 118 8.05 -24.47 -3.26
C LEU A 118 7.91 -25.42 -4.46
N ARG A 119 8.98 -26.15 -4.82
CA ARG A 119 8.92 -27.21 -5.85
C ARG A 119 7.99 -28.35 -5.45
N SER A 120 7.99 -28.75 -4.18
CA SER A 120 7.11 -29.80 -3.68
C SER A 120 5.64 -29.42 -3.82
N VAL A 121 5.29 -28.16 -3.52
CA VAL A 121 3.92 -27.64 -3.69
C VAL A 121 3.50 -27.75 -5.14
N GLN A 122 4.35 -27.34 -6.09
CA GLN A 122 4.04 -27.40 -7.51
C GLN A 122 3.92 -28.82 -8.10
N GLY A 123 4.31 -29.86 -7.33
CA GLY A 123 4.17 -31.26 -7.69
C GLY A 123 2.91 -31.92 -7.12
N ARG A 124 2.19 -31.24 -6.22
CA ARG A 124 0.98 -31.78 -5.57
C ARG A 124 -0.24 -31.59 -6.46
N ALA A 125 -1.12 -32.58 -6.43
CA ALA A 125 -2.45 -32.53 -7.01
C ALA A 125 -3.41 -33.33 -6.12
N HIS A 126 -4.67 -32.89 -6.04
CA HIS A 126 -5.74 -33.62 -5.37
C HIS A 126 -7.00 -33.61 -6.24
N THR A 127 -8.00 -34.43 -5.90
CA THR A 127 -9.32 -34.39 -6.52
C THR A 127 -10.29 -33.61 -5.63
N ASP A 128 -11.00 -32.63 -6.19
CA ASP A 128 -12.02 -31.88 -5.47
C ASP A 128 -13.27 -32.74 -5.15
N GLU A 129 -14.22 -32.16 -4.40
CA GLU A 129 -15.48 -32.83 -4.02
C GLU A 129 -16.35 -33.25 -5.23
N PHE A 130 -16.08 -32.68 -6.41
CA PHE A 130 -16.77 -32.98 -7.68
C PHE A 130 -15.97 -33.94 -8.58
N GLY A 131 -14.83 -34.46 -8.11
CA GLY A 131 -13.97 -35.39 -8.84
C GLY A 131 -13.05 -34.74 -9.88
N ASN A 132 -12.91 -33.40 -9.91
CA ASN A 132 -11.99 -32.72 -10.80
C ASN A 132 -10.57 -32.71 -10.22
N ALA A 133 -9.56 -32.85 -11.08
CA ALA A 133 -8.17 -32.72 -10.68
C ALA A 133 -7.81 -31.25 -10.42
N VAL A 134 -7.33 -30.96 -9.21
CA VAL A 134 -6.83 -29.66 -8.76
C VAL A 134 -5.31 -29.74 -8.61
N ASN A 135 -4.59 -28.99 -9.45
CA ASN A 135 -3.15 -28.84 -9.36
C ASN A 135 -2.80 -27.73 -8.36
N HIS A 136 -1.81 -27.99 -7.50
CA HIS A 136 -1.39 -27.01 -6.52
C HIS A 136 -0.47 -25.95 -7.15
N SER A 137 -0.56 -24.73 -6.65
CA SER A 137 0.29 -23.61 -7.02
C SER A 137 0.65 -22.78 -5.80
N ASN A 138 1.73 -21.99 -5.89
CA ASN A 138 2.21 -21.20 -4.77
C ASN A 138 1.62 -19.80 -4.78
N TYR A 139 1.25 -19.29 -3.61
CA TYR A 139 1.06 -17.87 -3.35
C TYR A 139 2.08 -17.42 -2.31
N VAL A 140 3.16 -16.80 -2.78
CA VAL A 140 4.31 -16.41 -1.94
C VAL A 140 4.16 -14.96 -1.47
N ILE A 141 4.30 -14.75 -0.17
CA ILE A 141 4.37 -13.41 0.43
C ILE A 141 5.74 -13.25 1.04
N ALA A 142 6.66 -12.58 0.34
CA ALA A 142 7.97 -12.28 0.90
C ALA A 142 7.90 -10.97 1.68
N PHE A 143 8.05 -11.02 2.99
CA PHE A 143 7.99 -9.87 3.88
C PHE A 143 9.37 -9.59 4.46
N ILE A 144 9.89 -8.39 4.18
CA ILE A 144 11.18 -7.92 4.68
C ILE A 144 10.91 -6.97 5.83
N HIS A 145 11.43 -7.32 7.00
CA HIS A 145 11.10 -6.62 8.23
C HIS A 145 11.75 -5.24 8.34
N GLY A 146 11.21 -4.46 9.28
CA GLY A 146 11.73 -3.16 9.69
C GLY A 146 12.80 -3.21 10.79
N TRP A 147 13.09 -2.06 11.36
CA TRP A 147 14.11 -1.88 12.39
C TRP A 147 13.86 -2.67 13.69
N ARG A 148 14.92 -3.21 14.31
CA ARG A 148 14.91 -4.06 15.53
C ARG A 148 14.05 -5.32 15.47
N ASN A 149 13.81 -5.84 14.29
CA ASN A 149 13.16 -7.12 14.14
C ASN A 149 14.15 -8.15 13.59
N ASP A 150 13.98 -9.38 14.04
CA ASP A 150 14.71 -10.56 13.58
C ASP A 150 13.76 -11.76 13.66
N ALA A 151 14.26 -12.96 13.37
CA ALA A 151 13.49 -14.19 13.48
C ALA A 151 13.44 -14.76 14.91
N SER A 152 13.72 -13.96 15.95
CA SER A 152 13.66 -14.46 17.33
C SER A 152 12.23 -14.79 17.74
N ILE A 153 12.11 -15.74 18.67
CA ILE A 153 10.84 -16.06 19.32
C ILE A 153 10.26 -14.80 19.97
N GLY A 154 8.96 -14.57 19.78
CA GLY A 154 8.25 -13.41 20.33
C GLY A 154 8.44 -12.12 19.52
N ASN A 155 9.04 -12.19 18.33
CA ASN A 155 9.18 -11.02 17.46
C ASN A 155 7.82 -10.55 16.91
N GLY A 156 7.50 -9.26 17.11
CA GLY A 156 6.22 -8.68 16.70
C GLY A 156 5.96 -8.77 15.19
N ASN A 157 6.98 -8.54 14.34
CA ASN A 157 6.80 -8.64 12.89
C ASN A 157 6.60 -10.08 12.41
N VAL A 158 7.12 -11.07 13.14
CA VAL A 158 6.84 -12.49 12.85
C VAL A 158 5.39 -12.83 13.19
N THR A 159 4.91 -12.35 14.33
CA THR A 159 3.50 -12.43 14.74
C THR A 159 2.57 -11.76 13.71
N ASP A 160 2.92 -10.55 13.27
CA ASP A 160 2.16 -9.82 12.25
C ASP A 160 2.15 -10.55 10.91
N LEU A 161 3.29 -11.08 10.45
CA LEU A 161 3.36 -11.87 9.22
C LEU A 161 2.51 -13.15 9.28
N ARG A 162 2.45 -13.82 10.43
CA ARG A 162 1.57 -14.98 10.64
C ARG A 162 0.10 -14.61 10.47
N ALA A 163 -0.33 -13.51 11.09
CA ALA A 163 -1.69 -13.01 10.93
C ALA A 163 -1.97 -12.58 9.49
N TYR A 164 -1.02 -11.90 8.83
CA TYR A 164 -1.12 -11.50 7.43
C TYR A 164 -1.29 -12.73 6.51
N ALA A 165 -0.47 -13.77 6.71
CA ALA A 165 -0.55 -15.01 5.96
C ALA A 165 -1.90 -15.73 6.16
N ALA A 166 -2.43 -15.71 7.39
CA ALA A 166 -3.76 -16.24 7.69
C ALA A 166 -4.87 -15.47 6.95
N HIS A 167 -4.81 -14.13 6.92
CA HIS A 167 -5.75 -13.33 6.12
C HIS A 167 -5.72 -13.72 4.65
N VAL A 168 -4.53 -13.83 4.05
CA VAL A 168 -4.40 -14.20 2.63
C VAL A 168 -4.89 -15.63 2.38
N ALA A 169 -4.56 -16.59 3.24
CA ALA A 169 -5.05 -17.96 3.12
C ALA A 169 -6.58 -17.99 3.12
N ARG A 170 -7.19 -17.16 3.97
CA ARG A 170 -8.64 -17.01 4.00
C ARG A 170 -9.17 -16.40 2.71
N TYR A 171 -8.56 -15.33 2.20
CA TYR A 171 -9.03 -14.66 0.98
C TYR A 171 -8.98 -15.55 -0.26
N LEU A 172 -7.98 -16.43 -0.35
CA LEU A 172 -7.87 -17.43 -1.42
C LEU A 172 -8.94 -18.52 -1.28
N ARG A 173 -9.19 -19.00 -0.05
CA ARG A 173 -10.28 -19.95 0.23
C ARG A 173 -11.64 -19.35 -0.12
N ASP A 174 -11.89 -18.11 0.30
CA ASP A 174 -13.18 -17.44 0.08
C ASP A 174 -13.44 -17.25 -1.44
N ARG A 175 -12.39 -16.99 -2.25
CA ARG A 175 -12.45 -16.99 -3.73
C ARG A 175 -12.71 -18.36 -4.34
N CYS A 176 -12.06 -19.40 -3.82
CA CYS A 176 -12.35 -20.78 -4.23
C CYS A 176 -13.82 -21.15 -3.96
N ASN A 177 -14.34 -20.81 -2.77
CA ASN A 177 -15.74 -21.03 -2.40
C ASN A 177 -16.71 -20.23 -3.27
N ALA A 178 -16.28 -19.07 -3.77
CA ALA A 178 -17.02 -18.27 -4.74
C ALA A 178 -16.92 -18.80 -6.20
N GLY A 179 -16.29 -19.96 -6.42
CA GLY A 179 -16.24 -20.62 -7.72
C GLY A 179 -14.99 -20.32 -8.55
N GLU A 180 -14.05 -19.50 -8.06
CA GLU A 180 -12.79 -19.21 -8.75
C GLU A 180 -11.80 -20.39 -8.60
N ARG A 181 -11.96 -21.40 -9.46
CA ARG A 181 -11.19 -22.65 -9.41
C ARG A 181 -9.67 -22.47 -9.43
N GLU A 182 -9.17 -21.36 -10.01
CA GLU A 182 -7.73 -21.07 -10.01
C GLU A 182 -7.14 -20.83 -8.62
N HIS A 183 -7.97 -20.49 -7.62
CA HIS A 183 -7.55 -20.29 -6.23
C HIS A 183 -7.66 -21.54 -5.35
N CYS A 184 -8.41 -22.58 -5.76
CA CYS A 184 -8.66 -23.76 -4.94
C CYS A 184 -7.42 -24.62 -4.62
N GLY A 185 -6.38 -24.52 -5.45
CA GLY A 185 -5.09 -25.19 -5.23
C GLY A 185 -3.96 -24.27 -4.77
N ARG A 186 -4.23 -23.00 -4.44
CA ARG A 186 -3.18 -22.03 -4.08
C ARG A 186 -2.78 -22.20 -2.62
N GLU A 187 -1.55 -22.66 -2.38
CA GLU A 187 -0.95 -22.75 -1.04
C GLU A 187 -0.17 -21.47 -0.69
N VAL A 188 -0.49 -20.87 0.46
CA VAL A 188 0.22 -19.68 0.97
C VAL A 188 1.54 -20.06 1.60
N THR A 189 2.63 -19.46 1.11
CA THR A 189 3.97 -19.52 1.73
C THR A 189 4.44 -18.10 2.05
N ALA A 190 4.37 -17.72 3.32
CA ALA A 190 4.93 -16.47 3.83
C ALA A 190 6.43 -16.66 4.10
N VAL A 191 7.26 -15.76 3.57
CA VAL A 191 8.72 -15.79 3.70
C VAL A 191 9.15 -14.55 4.47
N TYR A 192 9.56 -14.73 5.72
CA TYR A 192 10.12 -13.68 6.55
C TYR A 192 11.61 -13.49 6.21
N ILE A 193 11.97 -12.30 5.74
CA ILE A 193 13.36 -11.95 5.41
C ILE A 193 13.94 -11.11 6.53
N GLY A 194 14.95 -11.69 7.16
CA GLY A 194 15.61 -11.36 8.42
C GLY A 194 17.02 -10.79 8.29
N TRP A 195 17.48 -9.93 9.20
CA TRP A 195 18.91 -9.82 9.54
C TRP A 195 19.12 -9.47 11.02
N ARG A 196 20.08 -10.13 11.67
CA ARG A 196 20.31 -9.94 13.12
C ARG A 196 21.02 -8.63 13.39
N GLY A 197 20.36 -7.76 14.17
CA GLY A 197 20.73 -6.35 14.29
C GLY A 197 20.93 -5.81 15.71
N ALA A 198 21.38 -6.59 16.69
CA ALA A 198 21.70 -6.07 18.02
C ALA A 198 23.22 -6.09 18.30
N ARG A 199 23.84 -4.93 18.52
CA ARG A 199 25.24 -4.78 18.98
C ARG A 199 25.39 -4.05 20.33
N LEU A 200 24.35 -3.41 20.88
CA LEU A 200 24.48 -2.56 22.08
C LEU A 200 23.41 -2.88 23.13
N ASN A 201 23.85 -2.89 24.39
CA ASN A 201 23.05 -3.04 25.61
C ASN A 201 22.69 -1.65 26.14
N GLU A 202 21.41 -1.29 26.13
CA GLU A 202 20.94 0.11 26.14
C GLU A 202 20.78 0.78 27.51
N LYS A 203 21.41 0.27 28.58
CA LYS A 203 21.24 0.83 29.93
C LYS A 203 22.10 2.08 30.24
N SER A 204 22.91 2.60 29.32
CA SER A 204 23.96 3.58 29.71
C SER A 204 24.18 4.81 28.81
N LEU A 205 23.27 5.19 27.91
CA LEU A 205 23.44 6.43 27.12
C LEU A 205 22.19 7.33 27.12
N HIS A 206 21.97 8.06 28.21
CA HIS A 206 20.97 9.13 28.29
C HIS A 206 21.71 10.40 28.67
N LEU A 207 21.76 11.47 27.84
CA LEU A 207 21.95 12.84 28.37
C LEU A 207 21.74 14.00 27.37
N PRO A 208 22.09 13.96 26.06
CA PRO A 208 21.97 15.17 25.24
C PRO A 208 20.57 15.47 24.67
N PHE A 209 19.72 14.47 24.36
CA PHE A 209 18.39 14.70 23.77
C PHE A 209 17.25 14.93 24.77
N ILE A 210 17.40 14.44 26.01
CA ILE A 210 16.43 14.65 27.10
C ILE A 210 16.38 16.13 27.50
N ALA A 211 17.50 16.86 27.38
CA ALA A 211 17.56 18.27 27.69
C ALA A 211 16.64 19.11 26.79
N LEU A 212 16.64 18.87 25.48
CA LEU A 212 15.80 19.61 24.52
C LEU A 212 14.31 19.29 24.72
N GLY A 213 13.96 18.02 24.94
CA GLY A 213 12.59 17.58 25.20
C GLY A 213 12.01 18.10 26.52
N ASN A 214 12.83 18.20 27.58
CA ASN A 214 12.41 18.74 28.87
C ASN A 214 12.23 20.27 28.84
N THR A 215 13.07 21.01 28.10
CA THR A 215 12.88 22.46 27.92
C THR A 215 11.65 22.77 27.06
N VAL A 216 11.35 21.97 26.04
CA VAL A 216 10.16 22.16 25.20
C VAL A 216 8.89 21.76 25.95
N GLY A 217 8.91 20.66 26.71
CA GLY A 217 7.79 20.23 27.56
C GLY A 217 7.45 21.22 28.69
N ALA A 218 8.46 21.80 29.33
CA ALA A 218 8.24 22.82 30.37
C ALA A 218 7.71 24.16 29.81
N LEU A 219 7.98 24.45 28.53
CA LEU A 219 7.46 25.64 27.84
C LEU A 219 6.00 25.46 27.37
N LEU A 220 5.55 24.21 27.20
CA LEU A 220 4.26 23.82 26.64
C LEU A 220 3.18 23.56 27.70
N ASP A 221 3.51 22.98 28.85
CA ASP A 221 2.51 22.33 29.72
C ASP A 221 1.88 23.21 30.83
N GLY A 222 2.34 24.43 31.11
CA GLY A 222 1.77 25.22 32.22
C GLY A 222 1.75 24.47 33.57
N ASP A 223 0.84 24.81 34.49
CA ASP A 223 0.77 24.19 35.82
C ASP A 223 0.22 22.76 35.79
N ALA A 224 1.01 21.81 36.31
CA ALA A 224 0.82 20.36 36.20
C ALA A 224 -0.39 19.78 36.96
N SER A 225 -1.16 20.61 37.65
CA SER A 225 -2.28 20.21 38.52
C SER A 225 -3.59 19.87 37.77
N THR A 226 -3.67 20.17 36.47
CA THR A 226 -4.91 20.04 35.65
C THR A 226 -4.96 18.82 34.71
N CYS A 227 -3.98 17.90 34.78
CA CYS A 227 -3.79 16.81 33.80
C CYS A 227 -4.54 15.49 34.08
N SER A 228 -4.80 14.70 33.02
CA SER A 228 -5.32 13.30 33.08
C SER A 228 -4.22 12.23 33.03
N ASN A 229 -4.44 11.09 33.70
CA ASN A 229 -3.49 9.96 33.82
C ASN A 229 -3.64 8.86 32.75
N GLY A 230 -4.29 9.12 31.62
CA GLY A 230 -4.22 8.23 30.45
C GLY A 230 -5.06 6.95 30.49
N VAL A 231 -6.04 6.85 31.40
CA VAL A 231 -7.10 5.82 31.33
C VAL A 231 -8.32 6.46 30.67
N LEU A 232 -8.75 5.92 29.52
CA LEU A 232 -9.98 6.34 28.86
C LEU A 232 -11.20 5.63 29.48
N PRO A 233 -12.36 6.31 29.59
CA PRO A 233 -12.64 7.70 29.24
C PRO A 233 -12.30 8.69 30.39
N SER A 234 -11.86 9.91 30.07
CA SER A 234 -11.50 10.95 31.07
C SER A 234 -11.86 12.36 30.60
N ASP A 235 -12.42 13.17 31.52
CA ASP A 235 -12.91 14.54 31.28
C ASP A 235 -11.82 15.63 31.38
N LYS A 236 -10.54 15.26 31.54
CA LYS A 236 -9.41 16.21 31.65
C LYS A 236 -8.54 16.20 30.38
N PRO A 237 -8.00 17.35 29.93
CA PRO A 237 -7.14 17.42 28.75
C PRO A 237 -5.83 16.62 28.94
N LEU A 238 -5.33 16.02 27.85
CA LEU A 238 -4.12 15.20 27.83
C LEU A 238 -2.87 16.10 27.72
N CYS A 239 -1.93 15.97 28.66
CA CYS A 239 -0.69 16.78 28.73
C CYS A 239 0.49 16.17 27.94
N TRP A 240 1.44 17.00 27.49
CA TRP A 240 2.54 16.64 26.56
C TRP A 240 3.52 15.61 27.16
N LYS A 241 3.70 15.59 28.48
CA LYS A 241 4.43 14.52 29.20
C LYS A 241 3.87 13.12 28.93
N ASN A 242 2.55 12.99 28.73
CA ASN A 242 1.91 11.74 28.32
C ASN A 242 1.92 11.56 26.81
N TRP A 243 2.07 12.63 26.01
CA TRP A 243 2.33 12.54 24.58
C TRP A 243 3.65 11.80 24.32
N ILE A 244 4.76 12.16 24.97
CA ILE A 244 6.06 11.44 24.82
C ILE A 244 5.98 9.96 25.25
N ASN A 245 5.16 9.62 26.25
CA ASN A 245 4.88 8.23 26.64
C ASN A 245 3.84 7.53 25.73
N SER A 246 3.11 8.30 24.91
CA SER A 246 2.06 7.92 23.94
C SER A 246 2.61 7.82 22.51
N TRP A 247 3.88 8.18 22.30
CA TRP A 247 4.71 7.55 21.28
C TRP A 247 4.74 6.08 21.73
N GLY A 248 3.91 5.23 21.11
CA GLY A 248 3.66 3.85 21.57
C GLY A 248 4.96 3.11 21.90
N GLY A 249 4.89 2.03 22.67
CA GLY A 249 6.01 1.30 23.31
C GLY A 249 7.23 0.90 22.46
N THR A 250 7.36 1.40 21.23
CA THR A 250 8.46 1.31 20.28
C THR A 250 9.34 2.57 20.18
N LEU A 251 8.99 3.73 20.78
CA LEU A 251 9.83 4.96 20.76
C LEU A 251 10.14 5.53 22.15
N ALA A 252 10.12 4.70 23.20
CA ALA A 252 10.59 5.07 24.53
C ALA A 252 12.12 5.00 24.64
N SER A 253 12.82 5.89 23.93
CA SER A 253 14.12 6.48 24.34
C SER A 253 14.71 7.30 23.17
N GLY A 254 15.30 8.46 23.46
CA GLY A 254 16.18 9.15 22.49
C GLY A 254 17.44 8.36 22.10
N VAL A 255 17.62 7.15 22.67
CA VAL A 255 18.60 6.13 22.26
C VAL A 255 18.09 5.32 21.07
N ALA A 256 16.78 5.09 21.01
CA ALA A 256 16.13 4.38 19.93
C ALA A 256 16.39 5.09 18.59
N THR A 257 16.23 6.41 18.52
CA THR A 257 16.55 7.19 17.32
C THR A 257 17.99 6.99 16.85
N LEU A 258 18.97 6.86 17.74
CA LEU A 258 20.38 6.65 17.36
C LEU A 258 20.63 5.28 16.70
N THR A 259 20.03 4.19 17.20
CA THR A 259 20.25 2.85 16.64
C THR A 259 19.49 2.57 15.33
N LEU A 260 18.51 3.39 14.94
CA LEU A 260 17.89 3.33 13.61
C LEU A 260 18.93 3.63 12.51
N PHE A 261 19.82 4.56 12.78
CA PHE A 261 20.81 5.04 11.82
C PHE A 261 22.03 4.15 11.67
N ASP A 262 22.40 3.41 12.72
CA ASP A 262 23.36 2.31 12.55
C ASP A 262 22.84 1.21 11.61
N ARG A 263 21.51 1.11 11.46
CA ARG A 263 20.86 -0.01 10.76
C ARG A 263 20.45 0.29 9.34
N LYS A 264 20.29 1.56 8.98
CA LYS A 264 20.01 1.95 7.59
C LYS A 264 21.15 1.59 6.63
N PRO A 265 22.45 1.88 6.92
CA PRO A 265 23.55 1.43 6.07
C PRO A 265 23.63 -0.09 5.95
N VAL A 266 23.30 -0.82 7.02
CA VAL A 266 23.24 -2.29 7.00
C VAL A 266 22.13 -2.77 6.06
N SER A 267 20.93 -2.16 6.10
CA SER A 267 19.86 -2.54 5.17
C SER A 267 20.23 -2.23 3.72
N GLU A 268 20.96 -1.15 3.45
CA GLU A 268 21.48 -0.83 2.11
C GLU A 268 22.58 -1.80 1.65
N TYR A 269 23.42 -2.27 2.56
CA TYR A 269 24.49 -3.24 2.28
C TYR A 269 23.95 -4.66 2.02
N ILE A 270 22.93 -5.09 2.77
CA ILE A 270 22.28 -6.41 2.59
C ILE A 270 21.35 -6.42 1.36
N ALA A 271 20.89 -5.24 0.91
CA ALA A 271 19.92 -5.10 -0.18
C ALA A 271 20.21 -5.94 -1.44
N PRO A 272 21.44 -5.96 -2.00
CA PRO A 272 21.74 -6.79 -3.18
C PRO A 272 21.62 -8.30 -2.90
N HIS A 273 22.02 -8.75 -1.71
CA HIS A 273 21.99 -10.16 -1.31
C HIS A 273 20.56 -10.66 -1.12
N ALA A 274 19.72 -9.87 -0.43
CA ALA A 274 18.31 -10.17 -0.29
C ALA A 274 17.58 -10.19 -1.64
N LEU A 275 17.91 -9.25 -2.55
CA LEU A 275 17.38 -9.24 -3.91
C LEU A 275 17.79 -10.50 -4.70
N MET A 276 19.02 -10.98 -4.55
CA MET A 276 19.45 -12.24 -5.18
C MET A 276 18.65 -13.44 -4.67
N ALA A 277 18.37 -13.52 -3.36
CA ALA A 277 17.55 -14.57 -2.80
C ALA A 277 16.11 -14.53 -3.32
N LEU A 278 15.51 -13.33 -3.38
CA LEU A 278 14.18 -13.11 -3.94
C LEU A 278 14.11 -13.53 -5.42
N ARG A 279 15.13 -13.20 -6.23
CA ARG A 279 15.21 -13.66 -7.62
C ARG A 279 15.36 -15.17 -7.73
N LYS A 280 16.05 -15.83 -6.80
CA LYS A 280 16.13 -17.30 -6.76
C LYS A 280 14.77 -17.92 -6.44
N ILE A 281 13.97 -17.29 -5.56
CA ILE A 281 12.58 -17.70 -5.30
C ILE A 281 11.74 -17.55 -6.57
N GLU A 282 11.78 -16.38 -7.21
CA GLU A 282 11.08 -16.10 -8.48
C GLU A 282 11.43 -17.13 -9.56
N GLN A 283 12.71 -17.47 -9.73
CA GLN A 283 13.17 -18.50 -10.66
C GLN A 283 12.59 -19.90 -10.35
N VAL A 284 12.33 -20.23 -9.09
CA VAL A 284 11.67 -21.49 -8.71
C VAL A 284 10.16 -21.44 -9.03
N LEU A 285 9.55 -20.27 -8.96
CA LEU A 285 8.13 -20.06 -9.27
C LEU A 285 7.87 -20.02 -10.78
N ASP A 286 8.83 -19.57 -11.58
CA ASP A 286 8.73 -19.47 -13.03
C ASP A 286 9.32 -20.72 -13.72
N LYS A 287 8.48 -21.77 -13.88
CA LYS A 287 8.91 -23.08 -14.41
C LYS A 287 9.44 -23.04 -15.86
N GLN A 288 9.23 -21.97 -16.62
CA GLN A 288 9.63 -21.87 -18.03
C GLN A 288 10.02 -20.42 -18.36
N GLN A 289 10.99 -20.23 -19.27
CA GLN A 289 11.23 -18.93 -19.91
C GLN A 289 9.99 -18.55 -20.74
N ARG A 290 8.99 -18.00 -20.05
CA ARG A 290 7.69 -17.68 -20.61
C ARG A 290 7.78 -16.38 -21.38
N THR A 291 6.99 -16.31 -22.45
CA THR A 291 6.71 -15.03 -23.05
C THR A 291 6.03 -14.14 -22.01
N LYS A 292 6.22 -12.84 -22.20
CA LYS A 292 5.62 -11.76 -21.44
C LYS A 292 4.09 -11.97 -21.19
N ALA A 293 3.32 -12.47 -22.15
CA ALA A 293 1.89 -12.78 -21.96
C ALA A 293 1.62 -14.01 -21.05
N GLU A 294 2.47 -15.03 -21.13
CA GLU A 294 2.36 -16.27 -20.34
C GLU A 294 2.76 -16.09 -18.86
N GLN A 295 3.51 -15.04 -18.54
CA GLN A 295 3.84 -14.66 -17.16
C GLN A 295 2.58 -14.28 -16.36
N ARG A 296 1.61 -13.58 -16.97
CA ARG A 296 0.34 -13.24 -16.31
C ARG A 296 -0.44 -14.49 -15.91
N ALA A 297 -0.46 -15.48 -16.80
CA ALA A 297 -1.12 -16.77 -16.59
C ALA A 297 -0.30 -17.73 -15.71
N ASN A 298 0.81 -17.28 -15.11
CA ASN A 298 1.52 -18.08 -14.13
C ASN A 298 0.59 -18.34 -12.92
N PRO A 299 0.25 -19.62 -12.63
CA PRO A 299 -0.58 -19.94 -11.48
C PRO A 299 0.14 -19.64 -10.16
N ASN A 300 1.49 -19.69 -10.16
CA ASN A 300 2.28 -19.25 -9.02
C ASN A 300 2.31 -17.71 -8.97
N LYS A 301 2.10 -17.16 -7.77
CA LYS A 301 2.11 -15.73 -7.50
C LYS A 301 3.11 -15.37 -6.41
N MET A 302 3.72 -14.19 -6.50
CA MET A 302 4.66 -13.67 -5.51
C MET A 302 4.46 -12.17 -5.27
N ILE A 303 4.18 -11.79 -4.02
CA ILE A 303 4.20 -10.39 -3.57
C ILE A 303 5.43 -10.18 -2.69
N VAL A 304 6.16 -9.09 -2.92
CA VAL A 304 7.30 -8.69 -2.10
C VAL A 304 6.98 -7.42 -1.36
N ILE A 305 6.95 -7.51 -0.04
CA ILE A 305 6.56 -6.43 0.87
C ILE A 305 7.78 -6.00 1.69
N GLY A 306 8.10 -4.72 1.66
CA GLY A 306 9.11 -4.11 2.52
C GLY A 306 8.49 -3.09 3.45
N HIS A 307 8.53 -3.34 4.75
CA HIS A 307 8.04 -2.41 5.77
C HIS A 307 9.19 -1.61 6.39
N SER A 308 9.02 -0.30 6.62
CA SER A 308 10.01 0.52 7.33
C SER A 308 11.43 0.43 6.71
N LEU A 309 12.44 -0.04 7.45
CA LEU A 309 13.79 -0.30 6.91
C LEU A 309 13.83 -1.39 5.84
N GLY A 310 12.94 -2.37 5.88
CA GLY A 310 12.78 -3.35 4.79
C GLY A 310 12.29 -2.69 3.50
N GLY A 311 11.45 -1.66 3.64
CA GLY A 311 11.07 -0.78 2.53
C GLY A 311 12.25 0.00 1.96
N ASN A 312 13.16 0.50 2.82
CA ASN A 312 14.42 1.11 2.39
C ASN A 312 15.33 0.12 1.66
N MET A 313 15.46 -1.10 2.17
CA MET A 313 16.24 -2.17 1.54
C MET A 313 15.74 -2.43 0.12
N LEU A 314 14.42 -2.64 -0.05
CA LEU A 314 13.82 -2.89 -1.37
C LEU A 314 13.96 -1.69 -2.31
N ALA A 315 13.65 -0.47 -1.84
CA ALA A 315 13.79 0.74 -2.64
C ALA A 315 15.24 0.90 -3.14
N THR A 316 16.23 0.61 -2.28
CA THR A 316 17.65 0.65 -2.63
C THR A 316 18.01 -0.43 -3.63
N ALA A 317 17.59 -1.67 -3.40
CA ALA A 317 17.90 -2.82 -4.26
C ALA A 317 17.34 -2.65 -5.68
N LEU A 318 16.12 -2.10 -5.78
CA LEU A 318 15.38 -2.07 -7.04
C LEU A 318 15.63 -0.81 -7.86
N LYS A 319 16.03 0.31 -7.25
CA LYS A 319 16.18 1.63 -7.90
C LYS A 319 16.85 1.57 -9.27
N ASP A 320 18.09 1.10 -9.33
CA ASP A 320 18.87 1.12 -10.59
C ASP A 320 18.28 0.17 -11.63
N SER A 321 17.76 -0.98 -11.19
CA SER A 321 17.11 -1.95 -12.07
C SER A 321 15.81 -1.40 -12.66
N LEU A 322 15.03 -0.64 -11.89
CA LEU A 322 13.81 0.04 -12.31
C LEU A 322 14.11 1.15 -13.31
N ILE A 323 15.07 2.03 -13.01
CA ILE A 323 15.49 3.09 -13.92
C ILE A 323 15.97 2.50 -15.25
N LYS A 324 16.79 1.44 -15.20
CA LYS A 324 17.26 0.73 -16.39
C LYS A 324 16.10 0.07 -17.15
N ALA A 325 15.15 -0.55 -16.46
CA ALA A 325 13.98 -1.18 -17.07
C ALA A 325 13.09 -0.14 -17.79
N VAL A 326 12.85 1.02 -17.16
CA VAL A 326 12.13 2.15 -17.77
C VAL A 326 12.85 2.67 -19.00
N ARG A 327 14.17 2.90 -18.91
CA ARG A 327 14.98 3.37 -20.05
C ARG A 327 15.06 2.35 -21.20
N ASN A 328 15.01 1.07 -20.90
CA ASN A 328 15.03 0.01 -21.92
C ASN A 328 13.63 -0.38 -22.39
N HIS A 329 12.58 0.22 -21.83
CA HIS A 329 11.22 -0.06 -22.23
C HIS A 329 10.99 0.44 -23.66
N PRO A 330 10.42 -0.40 -24.55
CA PRO A 330 10.30 -0.05 -25.97
C PRO A 330 9.31 1.09 -26.23
N GLY A 331 8.40 1.37 -25.29
CA GLY A 331 7.30 2.33 -25.49
C GLY A 331 6.16 1.70 -26.29
N ASP A 332 5.46 2.50 -27.09
CA ASP A 332 4.42 2.05 -28.04
C ASP A 332 3.34 1.14 -27.44
N ASN A 333 2.83 1.52 -26.26
CA ASN A 333 1.85 0.77 -25.47
C ASN A 333 2.31 -0.65 -25.09
N ALA A 334 3.61 -0.92 -25.07
CA ALA A 334 4.13 -2.18 -24.55
C ALA A 334 3.90 -2.28 -23.04
N TYR A 335 3.54 -3.47 -22.57
CA TYR A 335 3.32 -3.73 -21.14
C TYR A 335 4.64 -3.69 -20.37
N PHE A 336 4.65 -2.99 -19.24
CA PHE A 336 5.76 -2.95 -18.29
C PHE A 336 5.61 -4.09 -17.28
N TYR A 337 6.59 -4.99 -17.28
CA TYR A 337 6.59 -6.17 -16.42
C TYR A 337 7.12 -5.83 -15.04
N PRO A 338 6.58 -6.44 -13.97
CA PRO A 338 7.12 -6.25 -12.64
C PRO A 338 8.61 -6.59 -12.58
N PRO A 339 9.41 -5.78 -11.86
CA PRO A 339 10.86 -6.02 -11.75
C PRO A 339 11.20 -7.22 -10.86
N LEU A 340 10.24 -7.67 -10.05
CA LEU A 340 10.37 -8.77 -9.10
C LEU A 340 8.96 -9.26 -8.70
N GLY A 341 8.70 -10.55 -8.82
CA GLY A 341 7.40 -11.15 -8.49
C GLY A 341 6.27 -10.63 -9.36
N ASP A 342 5.04 -10.58 -8.82
CA ASP A 342 3.88 -9.97 -9.45
C ASP A 342 3.64 -8.54 -8.95
N LEU A 343 4.06 -8.22 -7.72
CA LEU A 343 3.93 -6.89 -7.12
C LEU A 343 5.00 -6.64 -6.06
N VAL A 344 5.57 -5.44 -6.06
CA VAL A 344 6.39 -4.91 -4.96
C VAL A 344 5.61 -3.85 -4.19
N ALA A 345 5.46 -4.02 -2.88
CA ALA A 345 4.80 -3.07 -1.98
C ALA A 345 5.78 -2.55 -0.91
N LEU A 346 5.98 -1.24 -0.88
CA LEU A 346 6.75 -0.54 0.15
C LEU A 346 5.76 0.09 1.14
N ILE A 347 5.81 -0.29 2.40
CA ILE A 347 4.87 0.18 3.43
C ILE A 347 5.63 1.01 4.45
N ASN A 348 5.20 2.27 4.62
CA ASN A 348 5.89 3.28 5.45
C ASN A 348 7.42 3.21 5.27
N PRO A 349 7.95 3.25 4.03
CA PRO A 349 9.36 3.03 3.80
C PRO A 349 10.21 4.14 4.43
N ALA A 350 11.19 3.74 5.25
CA ALA A 350 12.20 4.63 5.82
C ALA A 350 13.31 4.95 4.80
N ALA A 351 12.91 5.33 3.59
CA ALA A 351 13.75 5.51 2.42
C ALA A 351 13.67 6.96 1.92
N GLU A 352 14.79 7.52 1.47
CA GLU A 352 14.82 8.84 0.84
C GLU A 352 13.84 8.89 -0.34
N ALA A 353 13.09 9.98 -0.44
CA ALA A 353 12.21 10.24 -1.55
C ALA A 353 12.97 10.25 -2.90
N SER A 354 14.26 10.63 -2.90
CA SER A 354 15.14 10.60 -4.07
C SER A 354 15.17 9.23 -4.77
N LYS A 355 15.07 8.12 -4.01
CA LYS A 355 15.04 6.75 -4.56
C LYS A 355 13.80 6.51 -5.43
N TRP A 356 12.69 7.20 -5.13
CA TRP A 356 11.45 7.13 -5.90
C TRP A 356 11.39 8.19 -7.00
N THR A 357 11.76 9.43 -6.71
CA THR A 357 11.72 10.53 -7.69
C THR A 357 12.68 10.31 -8.83
N ASP A 358 13.78 9.59 -8.64
CA ASP A 358 14.68 9.17 -9.73
C ASP A 358 13.98 8.24 -10.73
N VAL A 359 13.09 7.35 -10.27
CA VAL A 359 12.25 6.50 -11.13
C VAL A 359 11.21 7.36 -11.84
N GLN A 360 10.53 8.26 -11.13
CA GLN A 360 9.57 9.19 -11.73
C GLN A 360 10.23 10.07 -12.80
N ARG A 361 11.45 10.55 -12.56
CA ARG A 361 12.21 11.35 -13.53
C ARG A 361 12.60 10.52 -14.76
N ALA A 362 12.99 9.25 -14.59
CA ALA A 362 13.27 8.36 -15.71
C ALA A 362 12.02 8.08 -16.57
N VAL A 363 10.84 7.98 -15.96
CA VAL A 363 9.56 7.89 -16.70
C VAL A 363 9.26 9.23 -17.38
N TRP A 364 9.41 10.34 -16.65
CA TRP A 364 9.18 11.69 -17.16
C TRP A 364 10.00 11.97 -18.43
N GLU A 365 11.27 11.60 -18.46
CA GLU A 365 12.16 11.71 -19.64
C GLU A 365 11.59 11.01 -20.89
N ARG A 366 10.69 10.04 -20.73
CA ARG A 366 10.04 9.29 -21.82
C ARG A 366 8.66 9.81 -22.21
N ILE A 367 8.00 10.53 -21.31
CA ILE A 367 6.60 10.96 -21.47
C ILE A 367 6.42 12.48 -21.47
N ALA A 368 7.50 13.25 -21.29
CA ALA A 368 7.45 14.71 -21.29
C ALA A 368 6.93 15.22 -22.63
N PHE A 369 5.77 15.87 -22.61
CA PHE A 369 5.21 16.61 -23.75
C PHE A 369 5.64 18.08 -23.67
N PHE A 370 5.94 18.67 -24.82
CA PHE A 370 6.23 20.10 -24.94
C PHE A 370 4.94 20.90 -25.19
N GLU A 371 4.90 22.14 -24.72
CA GLU A 371 3.77 23.05 -24.94
C GLU A 371 3.44 23.17 -26.44
N GLY A 372 2.19 22.89 -26.83
CA GLY A 372 1.73 22.91 -28.23
C GLY A 372 1.19 21.58 -28.75
N ASP A 373 1.49 20.45 -28.09
CA ASP A 373 0.84 19.18 -28.37
C ASP A 373 -0.57 19.17 -27.74
N GLY A 374 -1.58 19.30 -28.60
CA GLY A 374 -2.98 19.26 -28.20
C GLY A 374 -3.34 18.00 -27.40
N ASP A 375 -4.18 18.23 -26.41
CA ASP A 375 -4.86 17.31 -25.50
C ASP A 375 -4.10 16.79 -24.26
N LEU A 376 -4.69 17.16 -23.11
CA LEU A 376 -4.65 16.43 -21.85
C LEU A 376 -5.16 15.00 -22.07
N MET A 377 -4.37 14.15 -22.72
CA MET A 377 -4.66 12.73 -22.80
C MET A 377 -4.69 12.16 -21.38
N ALA A 378 -5.74 11.42 -21.06
CA ALA A 378 -5.91 10.80 -19.75
C ALA A 378 -4.80 9.79 -19.41
N GLY A 379 -4.17 9.23 -20.44
CA GLY A 379 -2.99 8.36 -20.36
C GLY A 379 -1.83 8.87 -21.20
N HIS A 380 -0.80 8.05 -21.37
CA HIS A 380 0.25 8.25 -22.37
C HIS A 380 0.46 6.98 -23.21
N ARG A 381 1.14 7.08 -24.36
CA ARG A 381 1.46 5.93 -25.23
C ARG A 381 2.65 5.09 -24.76
N PHE A 382 3.28 5.43 -23.64
CA PHE A 382 4.46 4.73 -23.17
C PHE A 382 4.14 3.38 -22.50
N PHE A 383 3.03 3.31 -21.75
CA PHE A 383 2.43 2.08 -21.20
C PHE A 383 1.03 1.90 -21.77
N PRO A 384 0.45 0.69 -21.81
CA PRO A 384 -0.91 0.48 -22.28
C PRO A 384 -1.95 0.93 -21.26
N ALA A 385 -3.20 1.14 -21.68
CA ALA A 385 -4.31 1.48 -20.79
C ALA A 385 -4.61 0.39 -19.74
N HIS A 386 -4.32 -0.87 -20.07
CA HIS A 386 -4.48 -2.04 -19.19
C HIS A 386 -3.24 -2.32 -18.32
N GLN A 387 -2.32 -1.37 -18.17
CA GLN A 387 -1.14 -1.52 -17.30
C GLN A 387 -1.56 -1.57 -15.82
N SER A 388 -1.30 -2.68 -15.13
CA SER A 388 -1.43 -2.76 -13.67
C SER A 388 -0.24 -2.09 -12.97
N PRO A 389 -0.40 -1.63 -11.71
CA PRO A 389 0.74 -1.22 -10.91
C PRO A 389 1.71 -2.39 -10.70
N VAL A 390 3.01 -2.08 -10.72
CA VAL A 390 4.09 -3.06 -10.52
C VAL A 390 4.93 -2.76 -9.29
N VAL A 391 5.01 -1.49 -8.88
CA VAL A 391 5.58 -1.07 -7.62
C VAL A 391 4.65 -0.06 -6.97
N ILE A 392 4.30 -0.33 -5.73
CA ILE A 392 3.46 0.52 -4.90
C ILE A 392 4.28 0.94 -3.68
N SER A 393 4.26 2.22 -3.34
CA SER A 393 4.70 2.72 -2.04
C SER A 393 3.50 3.32 -1.33
N VAL A 394 3.16 2.87 -0.13
CA VAL A 394 2.06 3.42 0.68
C VAL A 394 2.63 3.95 1.98
N THR A 395 2.33 5.21 2.31
CA THR A 395 2.77 5.85 3.56
C THR A 395 1.61 6.50 4.28
N SER A 396 1.49 6.28 5.60
CA SER A 396 0.53 6.97 6.47
C SER A 396 0.82 8.46 6.41
N ALA A 397 -0.15 9.25 5.96
CA ALA A 397 0.06 10.68 5.79
C ALA A 397 -0.28 11.46 7.05
N PHE A 398 0.61 12.39 7.39
CA PHE A 398 0.46 13.26 8.56
C PHE A 398 -0.58 14.38 8.41
N SER A 399 -0.84 14.82 7.19
CA SER A 399 -1.72 15.95 6.90
C SER A 399 -2.55 15.69 5.64
N TRP A 400 -3.75 16.27 5.60
CA TRP A 400 -4.68 16.18 4.49
C TRP A 400 -5.39 17.53 4.31
N PRO A 401 -5.63 17.97 3.05
CA PRO A 401 -5.08 17.44 1.80
C PRO A 401 -3.54 17.60 1.73
N PRO A 402 -2.85 17.09 0.69
CA PRO A 402 -1.41 17.31 0.48
C PRO A 402 -1.01 18.78 0.58
N GLY A 403 0.06 19.06 1.32
CA GLY A 403 0.45 20.45 1.65
C GLY A 403 -0.46 21.16 2.66
N GLY A 404 -1.45 20.48 3.24
CA GLY A 404 -2.39 21.02 4.22
C GLY A 404 -3.54 21.82 3.63
N ILE A 405 -4.48 22.24 4.51
CA ILE A 405 -5.57 23.16 4.19
C ILE A 405 -5.02 24.59 4.27
N ARG A 406 -5.20 25.38 3.22
CA ARG A 406 -4.83 26.80 3.19
C ARG A 406 -6.01 27.67 3.65
N PRO A 407 -5.75 28.87 4.20
CA PRO A 407 -6.79 29.84 4.54
C PRO A 407 -7.81 30.09 3.42
N GLU A 408 -7.33 30.22 2.18
CA GLU A 408 -8.14 30.41 0.99
C GLU A 408 -9.05 29.21 0.67
N ASP A 409 -8.66 27.99 1.06
CA ASP A 409 -9.48 26.80 0.89
C ASP A 409 -10.68 26.84 1.86
N CYS A 410 -10.47 27.30 3.10
CA CYS A 410 -11.54 27.48 4.10
C CYS A 410 -12.52 28.59 3.68
N ALA A 411 -12.05 29.68 3.05
CA ALA A 411 -12.93 30.76 2.56
C ALA A 411 -13.93 30.27 1.49
N ILE A 412 -13.53 29.27 0.70
CA ILE A 412 -14.38 28.63 -0.32
C ILE A 412 -15.26 27.54 0.31
N ALA A 413 -14.75 26.81 1.30
CA ALA A 413 -15.41 25.65 1.89
C ALA A 413 -16.37 25.96 3.06
N MET A 414 -16.13 26.98 3.90
CA MET A 414 -16.56 26.88 5.32
C MET A 414 -17.17 28.10 6.03
N HIS A 415 -17.65 29.18 5.38
CA HIS A 415 -18.47 30.13 6.18
C HIS A 415 -19.56 30.90 5.42
N ASP A 416 -19.24 31.67 4.37
CA ASP A 416 -20.24 32.62 3.86
C ASP A 416 -21.25 32.00 2.88
N LYS A 417 -20.87 30.97 2.12
CA LYS A 417 -21.72 30.46 1.03
C LYS A 417 -22.70 29.37 1.45
N LEU A 418 -22.33 28.49 2.38
CA LEU A 418 -23.20 27.44 2.91
C LEU A 418 -24.13 27.96 4.01
N SER A 419 -23.70 28.92 4.83
CA SER A 419 -24.55 29.54 5.86
C SER A 419 -25.73 30.31 5.25
N LEU A 420 -25.55 30.94 4.08
CA LEU A 420 -26.61 31.56 3.28
C LEU A 420 -27.67 30.55 2.76
N LEU A 421 -27.33 29.26 2.71
CA LEU A 421 -28.19 28.17 2.22
C LEU A 421 -28.80 27.34 3.38
N GLY A 422 -28.47 27.65 4.64
CA GLY A 422 -29.00 26.99 5.85
C GLY A 422 -28.09 25.90 6.45
N GLN A 423 -28.17 25.70 7.77
CA GLN A 423 -27.22 24.88 8.56
C GLN A 423 -27.39 23.35 8.44
N ASP A 424 -28.49 22.85 7.89
CA ASP A 424 -28.77 21.41 7.77
C ASP A 424 -28.89 21.03 6.29
N MET A 425 -27.78 20.61 5.67
CA MET A 425 -27.79 20.07 4.31
C MET A 425 -27.08 18.72 4.29
N ALA A 426 -27.84 17.67 3.94
CA ALA A 426 -27.37 16.29 4.03
C ALA A 426 -26.74 15.77 2.74
N SER A 427 -26.93 16.48 1.60
CA SER A 427 -26.44 16.02 0.30
C SER A 427 -26.06 17.15 -0.66
N PRO A 428 -25.11 16.91 -1.60
CA PRO A 428 -24.74 17.88 -2.63
C PRO A 428 -25.89 18.32 -3.54
N ASP A 429 -26.89 17.46 -3.74
CA ASP A 429 -28.03 17.74 -4.63
C ASP A 429 -29.05 18.68 -3.94
N GLU A 430 -29.20 18.57 -2.62
CA GLU A 430 -30.00 19.50 -1.81
C GLU A 430 -29.38 20.91 -1.79
N VAL A 431 -28.05 20.99 -1.68
CA VAL A 431 -27.29 22.25 -1.79
C VAL A 431 -27.47 22.86 -3.18
N CYS A 432 -27.37 22.05 -4.24
CA CYS A 432 -27.57 22.51 -5.61
C CYS A 432 -28.99 23.05 -5.83
N ALA A 433 -30.01 22.37 -5.33
CA ALA A 433 -31.40 22.81 -5.44
C ALA A 433 -31.63 24.14 -4.70
N LYS A 434 -31.13 24.28 -3.47
CA LYS A 434 -31.20 25.55 -2.71
C LYS A 434 -30.39 26.67 -3.34
N TYR A 435 -29.23 26.35 -3.92
CA TYR A 435 -28.39 27.34 -4.61
C TYR A 435 -29.05 27.83 -5.90
N GLN A 436 -29.68 26.93 -6.68
CA GLN A 436 -30.48 27.32 -7.84
C GLN A 436 -31.65 28.22 -7.43
N GLN A 437 -32.39 27.85 -6.38
CA GLN A 437 -33.47 28.67 -5.82
C GLN A 437 -32.97 30.04 -5.30
N PHE A 438 -31.76 30.09 -4.77
CA PHE A 438 -31.10 31.33 -4.34
C PHE A 438 -30.69 32.22 -5.53
N LEU A 439 -30.13 31.64 -6.59
CA LEU A 439 -29.79 32.35 -7.83
C LEU A 439 -31.02 32.92 -8.55
N GLU A 440 -32.16 32.24 -8.45
CA GLU A 440 -33.44 32.74 -8.98
C GLU A 440 -33.99 33.94 -8.19
N THR A 441 -33.60 34.10 -6.92
CA THR A 441 -34.14 35.11 -6.00
C THR A 441 -33.25 36.36 -5.84
N LYS A 442 -31.97 36.31 -6.22
CA LYS A 442 -31.05 37.45 -6.15
C LYS A 442 -30.53 37.90 -7.52
N LYS A 443 -30.39 39.22 -7.70
CA LYS A 443 -29.83 39.82 -8.93
C LYS A 443 -28.31 39.56 -9.00
N PRO A 444 -27.76 39.27 -10.20
CA PRO A 444 -26.39 38.76 -10.38
C PRO A 444 -25.24 39.74 -10.03
N GLU A 445 -25.51 41.01 -9.76
CA GLU A 445 -24.45 42.03 -9.55
C GLU A 445 -23.79 42.02 -8.15
N GLU A 446 -24.25 41.19 -7.22
CA GLU A 446 -23.75 41.15 -5.82
C GLU A 446 -22.70 40.07 -5.52
N PHE A 447 -22.32 39.21 -6.48
CA PHE A 447 -21.42 38.08 -6.20
C PHE A 447 -20.17 38.03 -7.09
N ILE A 448 -19.00 38.01 -6.45
CA ILE A 448 -17.69 37.78 -7.06
C ILE A 448 -17.52 36.27 -7.27
N PHE A 449 -18.14 35.73 -8.31
CA PHE A 449 -17.50 34.65 -9.05
C PHE A 449 -16.84 35.31 -10.26
N HIS A 450 -15.56 35.04 -10.50
CA HIS A 450 -14.80 35.60 -11.62
C HIS A 450 -15.26 35.10 -13.01
N ASP A 451 -16.46 34.53 -13.12
CA ASP A 451 -17.01 34.06 -14.38
C ASP A 451 -18.54 34.23 -14.39
N GLU A 452 -19.00 35.39 -14.83
CA GLU A 452 -20.42 35.78 -14.96
C GLU A 452 -21.20 34.94 -16.02
N THR A 453 -20.61 33.86 -16.56
CA THR A 453 -21.17 33.06 -17.66
C THR A 453 -21.51 31.61 -17.30
N LEU A 454 -21.41 31.22 -16.03
CA LEU A 454 -21.61 29.83 -15.61
C LEU A 454 -23.10 29.44 -15.62
N SER A 455 -23.45 28.42 -16.41
CA SER A 455 -24.76 27.77 -16.34
C SER A 455 -25.02 27.20 -14.94
N PRO A 456 -26.29 27.11 -14.48
CA PRO A 456 -26.63 26.56 -13.16
C PRO A 456 -26.01 25.19 -12.89
N ASP A 457 -25.91 24.34 -13.91
CA ASP A 457 -25.29 23.01 -13.82
C ASP A 457 -23.78 23.07 -13.53
N ARG A 458 -23.04 24.01 -14.13
CA ARG A 458 -21.61 24.20 -13.86
C ARG A 458 -21.38 24.78 -12.47
N ALA A 459 -22.24 25.71 -12.03
CA ALA A 459 -22.14 26.28 -10.69
C ALA A 459 -22.42 25.24 -9.59
N CYS A 460 -23.38 24.32 -9.80
CA CYS A 460 -23.59 23.18 -8.91
C CYS A 460 -22.42 22.19 -8.89
N GLY A 461 -21.78 21.95 -10.04
CA GLY A 461 -20.55 21.15 -10.11
C GLY A 461 -19.41 21.72 -9.25
N ALA A 462 -19.28 23.05 -9.21
CA ALA A 462 -18.26 23.74 -8.44
C ALA A 462 -18.44 23.57 -6.91
N LEU A 463 -19.68 23.44 -6.42
CA LEU A 463 -19.98 23.28 -4.99
C LEU A 463 -19.74 21.86 -4.43
N ARG A 464 -19.64 20.83 -5.29
CA ARG A 464 -19.41 19.44 -4.86
C ARG A 464 -18.05 19.22 -4.20
N THR A 465 -17.01 19.90 -4.69
CA THR A 465 -15.64 19.72 -4.17
C THR A 465 -15.47 20.38 -2.79
N PRO A 466 -15.90 21.63 -2.58
CA PRO A 466 -15.93 22.25 -1.25
C PRO A 466 -16.71 21.45 -0.22
N PHE A 467 -17.89 20.92 -0.56
CA PHE A 467 -18.67 20.08 0.35
C PHE A 467 -17.95 18.77 0.71
N LYS A 468 -17.38 18.06 -0.27
CA LYS A 468 -16.59 16.86 0.00
C LYS A 468 -15.33 17.16 0.82
N LEU A 469 -14.74 18.35 0.68
CA LEU A 469 -13.62 18.80 1.51
C LEU A 469 -14.07 19.02 2.96
N ASP A 470 -15.18 19.73 3.18
CA ASP A 470 -15.76 19.96 4.50
C ASP A 470 -16.03 18.64 5.25
N GLN A 471 -16.69 17.68 4.59
CA GLN A 471 -16.92 16.34 5.14
C GLN A 471 -15.61 15.60 5.45
N ALA A 472 -14.61 15.70 4.58
CA ALA A 472 -13.32 15.06 4.82
C ALA A 472 -12.59 15.67 6.03
N VAL A 473 -12.66 17.00 6.21
CA VAL A 473 -12.07 17.70 7.36
C VAL A 473 -12.76 17.28 8.66
N GLU A 474 -14.08 17.20 8.68
CA GLU A 474 -14.85 16.73 9.84
C GLU A 474 -14.52 15.27 10.18
N ASP A 475 -14.44 14.40 9.18
CA ASP A 475 -14.07 13.01 9.38
C ASP A 475 -12.65 12.86 9.94
N ILE A 476 -11.68 13.63 9.44
CA ILE A 476 -10.31 13.67 9.98
C ILE A 476 -10.31 14.14 11.44
N ASP A 477 -11.02 15.22 11.75
CA ASP A 477 -11.07 15.75 13.11
C ASP A 477 -11.72 14.77 14.11
N ARG A 478 -12.82 14.13 13.70
CA ARG A 478 -13.47 13.06 14.46
C ARG A 478 -12.54 11.88 14.68
N LYS A 479 -11.86 11.40 13.62
CA LYS A 479 -10.88 10.30 13.68
C LYS A 479 -9.73 10.62 14.63
N LYS A 480 -9.27 11.87 14.65
CA LYS A 480 -8.23 12.32 15.56
C LYS A 480 -8.70 12.37 17.02
N LYS A 481 -9.95 12.80 17.28
CA LYS A 481 -10.56 12.80 18.62
C LYS A 481 -10.68 11.38 19.22
N ILE A 482 -10.88 10.36 18.40
CA ILE A 482 -10.89 8.95 18.84
C ILE A 482 -9.49 8.32 18.97
N GLY A 483 -8.42 9.11 18.86
CA GLY A 483 -7.05 8.68 19.17
C GLY A 483 -6.28 8.03 18.02
N ILE A 484 -6.74 8.18 16.78
CA ILE A 484 -6.01 7.75 15.59
C ILE A 484 -4.74 8.61 15.41
N LYS A 485 -3.58 7.97 15.17
CA LYS A 485 -2.26 8.61 15.13
C LYS A 485 -1.56 8.37 13.80
N SER A 486 -0.95 9.43 13.26
CA SER A 486 -0.14 9.38 12.04
C SER A 486 1.28 8.84 12.29
N ASP A 487 1.96 8.41 11.22
CA ASP A 487 3.34 7.89 11.28
C ASP A 487 4.39 8.99 11.54
N LEU A 488 4.68 9.24 12.82
CA LEU A 488 5.76 10.16 13.24
C LEU A 488 7.16 9.65 12.91
N ALA A 489 7.38 8.34 12.75
CA ALA A 489 8.71 7.79 12.51
C ALA A 489 9.22 8.21 11.13
N THR A 490 8.39 8.09 10.10
CA THR A 490 8.75 8.47 8.72
C THR A 490 8.50 9.95 8.40
N TYR A 491 7.54 10.60 9.08
CA TYR A 491 7.25 12.03 8.89
C TYR A 491 8.22 12.95 9.64
N LEU A 492 8.56 12.63 10.90
CA LEU A 492 9.29 13.54 11.79
C LEU A 492 10.70 13.05 12.11
N ALA A 493 10.84 11.80 12.58
CA ALA A 493 12.14 11.32 13.06
C ALA A 493 13.17 11.18 11.93
N PHE A 494 12.76 10.68 10.77
CA PHE A 494 13.65 10.53 9.61
C PHE A 494 14.19 11.88 9.10
N PRO A 495 13.35 12.91 8.81
CA PRO A 495 13.85 14.21 8.35
C PRO A 495 14.73 14.93 9.36
N LEU A 496 14.36 14.90 10.65
CA LEU A 496 15.16 15.55 11.71
C LEU A 496 16.60 15.05 11.72
N PHE A 497 16.80 13.75 11.57
CA PHE A 497 18.15 13.19 11.49
C PHE A 497 18.90 13.58 10.21
N ARG A 498 18.18 13.74 9.11
CA ARG A 498 18.75 14.23 7.86
C ARG A 498 19.03 15.74 7.88
N GLY A 499 18.89 16.40 9.03
CA GLY A 499 19.09 17.83 9.20
C GLY A 499 17.97 18.67 8.60
N ASP A 500 16.77 18.11 8.45
CA ASP A 500 15.58 18.78 7.95
C ASP A 500 14.56 18.97 9.08
N PHE A 501 14.46 20.20 9.58
CA PHE A 501 13.59 20.58 10.69
C PHE A 501 12.25 21.14 10.21
N ARG A 502 12.02 21.26 8.90
CA ARG A 502 10.74 21.75 8.34
C ARG A 502 9.53 20.94 8.81
N PRO A 503 9.56 19.59 8.89
CA PRO A 503 8.42 18.83 9.41
C PRO A 503 8.16 19.10 10.91
N LEU A 504 9.21 19.33 11.69
CA LEU A 504 9.09 19.73 13.10
C LEU A 504 8.50 21.13 13.22
N GLY A 505 8.98 22.08 12.41
CA GLY A 505 8.45 23.43 12.37
C GLY A 505 6.97 23.46 11.94
N ALA A 506 6.60 22.69 10.92
CA ALA A 506 5.21 22.48 10.53
C ALA A 506 4.37 21.82 11.63
N MET A 507 4.96 20.89 12.40
CA MET A 507 4.28 20.29 13.54
C MET A 507 4.03 21.31 14.65
N ILE A 508 5.03 22.14 15.00
CA ILE A 508 4.99 23.19 16.02
C ILE A 508 4.00 24.31 15.61
N ALA A 509 4.09 24.80 14.38
CA ALA A 509 3.14 25.76 13.82
C ALA A 509 1.72 25.19 13.83
N GLY A 510 1.61 23.89 13.53
CA GLY A 510 0.37 23.14 13.55
C GLY A 510 -0.03 22.57 14.91
N VAL A 511 0.41 23.10 16.06
CA VAL A 511 -0.09 22.69 17.39
C VAL A 511 -1.50 23.26 17.67
N ALA A 512 -1.97 24.24 16.90
CA ALA A 512 -3.38 24.68 16.87
C ALA A 512 -4.25 23.78 15.97
N ARG A 513 -4.08 22.45 16.11
CA ARG A 513 -4.43 21.45 15.12
C ARG A 513 -5.88 20.97 15.12
N ASP A 514 -6.80 21.83 15.50
CA ASP A 514 -8.21 21.61 15.23
C ASP A 514 -8.47 22.31 13.89
N TRP A 515 -8.44 21.55 12.80
CA TRP A 515 -8.60 22.09 11.44
C TRP A 515 -9.97 22.71 11.24
N ARG A 516 -10.97 22.21 11.97
CA ARG A 516 -12.27 22.82 12.04
C ARG A 516 -12.20 24.13 12.79
N ALA A 517 -11.56 24.20 13.97
CA ALA A 517 -11.32 25.46 14.65
C ALA A 517 -10.44 26.42 13.84
N ALA A 518 -9.50 25.93 13.03
CA ALA A 518 -8.67 26.76 12.15
C ALA A 518 -9.51 27.37 11.01
N CYS A 519 -10.44 26.62 10.43
CA CYS A 519 -11.40 27.15 9.46
C CYS A 519 -12.50 28.02 10.11
N GLU A 520 -12.94 27.72 11.34
CA GLU A 520 -13.95 28.50 12.10
C GLU A 520 -13.35 29.80 12.69
N SER A 521 -12.06 29.80 13.07
CA SER A 521 -11.34 30.95 13.68
C SER A 521 -10.81 31.98 12.68
N PHE A 522 -11.16 31.86 11.39
CA PHE A 522 -11.04 33.00 10.46
C PHE A 522 -12.00 34.15 10.84
N GLY A 523 -13.00 33.89 11.69
CA GLY A 523 -13.51 34.89 12.62
C GLY A 523 -12.52 35.06 13.78
N MET A 524 -11.88 36.23 13.90
CA MET A 524 -10.90 36.56 14.94
C MET A 524 -11.20 35.88 16.29
N PRO A 525 -10.27 35.11 16.90
CA PRO A 525 -10.51 34.40 18.15
C PRO A 525 -11.09 35.35 19.20
N ALA A 526 -12.23 34.99 19.80
CA ALA A 526 -12.93 35.88 20.74
C ALA A 526 -12.03 36.33 21.91
N ASN A 527 -11.04 35.51 22.27
CA ASN A 527 -10.10 35.73 23.37
C ASN A 527 -8.72 36.22 22.89
N ARG A 528 -8.18 37.28 23.52
CA ARG A 528 -6.84 37.84 23.23
C ARG A 528 -5.70 36.89 23.63
N LEU A 529 -5.89 36.06 24.65
CA LEU A 529 -4.84 35.18 25.18
C LEU A 529 -4.56 34.01 24.24
N GLU A 530 -5.60 33.38 23.73
CA GLU A 530 -5.53 32.33 22.70
C GLU A 530 -4.88 32.84 21.42
N ARG A 531 -5.23 34.06 20.99
CA ARG A 531 -4.61 34.71 19.81
C ARG A 531 -3.09 34.87 19.96
N ARG A 532 -2.63 35.27 21.14
CA ARG A 532 -1.19 35.41 21.43
C ARG A 532 -0.49 34.05 21.48
N ALA A 533 -1.13 33.05 22.07
CA ALA A 533 -0.58 31.70 22.11
C ALA A 533 -0.45 31.10 20.70
N GLN A 534 -1.49 31.18 19.87
CA GLN A 534 -1.48 30.66 18.50
C GLN A 534 -0.43 31.36 17.62
N SER A 535 -0.37 32.69 17.67
CA SER A 535 0.63 33.46 16.91
C SER A 535 2.07 33.21 17.39
N PHE A 536 2.28 32.95 18.68
CA PHE A 536 3.57 32.51 19.21
C PHE A 536 3.99 31.16 18.61
N TRP A 537 3.09 30.16 18.63
CA TRP A 537 3.39 28.83 18.09
C TRP A 537 3.63 28.85 16.57
N GLN A 538 2.87 29.65 15.82
CA GLN A 538 3.11 29.87 14.39
C GLN A 538 4.52 30.43 14.14
N ARG A 539 4.90 31.51 14.82
CA ARG A 539 6.24 32.12 14.69
C ARG A 539 7.36 31.17 15.11
N MET A 540 7.14 30.39 16.18
CA MET A 540 8.10 29.37 16.61
C MET A 540 8.26 28.28 15.55
N GLY A 541 7.16 27.83 14.94
CA GLY A 541 7.18 26.82 13.88
C GLY A 541 7.84 27.33 12.59
N GLU A 542 7.58 28.59 12.20
CA GLU A 542 8.29 29.27 11.11
C GLU A 542 9.80 29.35 11.39
N PHE A 543 10.19 29.85 12.56
CA PHE A 543 11.60 29.92 12.96
C PHE A 543 12.30 28.55 12.92
N VAL A 544 11.64 27.49 13.41
CA VAL A 544 12.21 26.12 13.37
C VAL A 544 12.32 25.60 11.94
N SER A 545 11.35 25.94 11.08
CA SER A 545 11.38 25.57 9.65
C SER A 545 12.50 26.29 8.90
N ASP A 546 12.88 27.49 9.35
CA ASP A 546 13.85 28.38 8.71
C ASP A 546 15.23 28.42 9.40
N LEU A 547 15.52 27.48 10.30
CA LEU A 547 16.84 27.39 10.93
C LEU A 547 17.96 27.35 9.88
N PRO A 548 19.07 28.08 10.09
CA PRO A 548 20.21 28.03 9.18
C PRO A 548 20.90 26.66 9.23
N PHE A 549 21.58 26.28 8.14
CA PHE A 549 22.36 25.02 8.00
C PHE A 549 21.53 23.73 7.96
N GLN A 550 20.26 23.82 7.57
CA GLN A 550 19.43 22.66 7.27
C GLN A 550 19.80 22.01 5.93
N ASN A 551 19.49 20.72 5.79
CA ASN A 551 19.57 20.05 4.51
C ASN A 551 18.52 20.62 3.54
N THR A 552 19.00 21.33 2.53
CA THR A 552 18.16 21.99 1.52
C THR A 552 17.57 21.01 0.51
N ASP A 553 18.18 19.83 0.34
CA ASP A 553 17.69 18.81 -0.59
C ASP A 553 16.59 17.97 0.06
N ILE A 554 15.35 18.42 -0.17
CA ILE A 554 14.10 17.81 0.30
C ILE A 554 13.98 16.35 -0.16
N GLU A 555 14.42 16.01 -1.37
CA GLU A 555 14.30 14.64 -1.88
C GLU A 555 15.22 13.68 -1.10
N SER A 556 16.36 14.17 -0.61
CA SER A 556 17.31 13.40 0.20
C SER A 556 16.98 13.38 1.71
N SER A 557 16.11 14.29 2.18
CA SER A 557 15.78 14.44 3.59
C SER A 557 14.39 13.90 3.96
N ARG A 558 13.44 13.88 3.01
CA ARG A 558 12.09 13.34 3.23
C ARG A 558 11.97 11.88 2.82
N THR A 559 10.96 11.21 3.36
CA THR A 559 10.59 9.85 2.97
C THR A 559 9.67 9.84 1.75
N ILE A 560 9.64 8.72 1.01
CA ILE A 560 8.94 8.57 -0.28
C ILE A 560 7.50 9.12 -0.25
N GLY A 561 6.68 8.73 0.72
CA GLY A 561 5.28 9.17 0.79
C GLY A 561 5.02 10.50 1.50
N HIS A 562 6.08 11.19 1.95
CA HIS A 562 6.01 12.53 2.56
C HIS A 562 6.61 13.62 1.67
N LEU A 563 6.94 13.28 0.42
CA LEU A 563 7.29 14.26 -0.60
C LEU A 563 6.04 14.62 -1.41
N ASP A 564 5.38 15.68 -0.96
CA ASP A 564 4.17 16.18 -1.60
C ASP A 564 4.52 17.03 -2.82
N PRO A 565 3.82 16.87 -3.95
CA PRO A 565 3.97 17.81 -5.05
C PRO A 565 3.49 19.20 -4.58
N PRO A 566 4.26 20.26 -4.83
CA PRO A 566 3.91 21.60 -4.40
C PRO A 566 2.66 22.10 -5.14
N ARG A 567 1.62 22.44 -4.37
CA ARG A 567 0.42 23.12 -4.86
C ARG A 567 0.82 24.46 -5.52
N SER A 568 0.18 24.79 -6.64
CA SER A 568 0.36 26.10 -7.27
C SER A 568 -0.07 27.23 -6.32
N SER A 569 0.60 28.39 -6.39
CA SER A 569 0.27 29.56 -5.56
C SER A 569 -1.08 30.17 -5.88
N VAL A 570 -1.61 29.89 -7.08
CA VAL A 570 -2.91 30.39 -7.56
C VAL A 570 -3.98 29.28 -7.62
N SER A 571 -3.67 28.07 -7.15
CA SER A 571 -4.61 26.95 -7.15
C SER A 571 -5.47 26.97 -5.89
N LEU A 572 -6.75 27.23 -6.10
CA LEU A 572 -7.87 26.96 -5.23
C LEU A 572 -8.37 25.52 -5.42
N VAL A 573 -9.10 24.98 -4.44
CA VAL A 573 -9.65 23.60 -4.44
C VAL A 573 -10.53 23.29 -5.66
N ASP A 574 -11.21 24.30 -6.22
CA ASP A 574 -12.04 24.19 -7.42
C ASP A 574 -11.27 24.43 -8.73
N THR A 575 -10.06 25.01 -8.65
CA THR A 575 -9.17 25.24 -9.80
C THR A 575 -8.13 24.13 -9.92
N TYR A 576 -8.49 23.07 -10.64
CA TYR A 576 -7.59 21.94 -10.92
C TYR A 576 -6.39 22.38 -11.77
N ARG A 577 -5.21 22.50 -11.16
CA ARG A 577 -3.97 22.91 -11.84
C ARG A 577 -2.88 21.86 -11.70
N MET A 578 -1.97 21.81 -12.67
CA MET A 578 -0.75 21.01 -12.54
C MET A 578 0.09 21.54 -11.37
N PRO A 579 0.68 20.65 -10.54
CA PRO A 579 1.63 21.06 -9.51
C PRO A 579 2.85 21.76 -10.11
N SER A 580 3.50 22.65 -9.34
CA SER A 580 4.67 23.39 -9.80
C SER A 580 5.93 22.53 -9.94
N ARG A 581 5.91 21.31 -9.38
CA ARG A 581 6.91 20.26 -9.59
C ARG A 581 6.20 18.92 -9.76
N GLN A 582 6.62 18.16 -10.77
CA GLN A 582 5.98 16.90 -11.15
C GLN A 582 6.67 15.68 -10.52
N LEU A 583 7.01 15.77 -9.24
CA LEU A 583 7.66 14.71 -8.48
C LEU A 583 7.01 14.61 -7.11
N GLY A 584 6.94 13.40 -6.55
CA GLY A 584 6.36 13.15 -5.23
C GLY A 584 5.21 12.14 -5.24
N THR A 585 4.27 12.31 -4.33
CA THR A 585 3.08 11.46 -4.21
C THR A 585 2.18 11.60 -5.43
N THR A 586 1.44 10.53 -5.75
CA THR A 586 0.64 10.38 -6.97
C THR A 586 -0.81 9.96 -6.72
N HIS A 587 -1.05 9.25 -5.61
CA HIS A 587 -2.35 8.67 -5.28
C HIS A 587 -2.68 8.89 -3.80
N GLU A 588 -3.96 8.78 -3.46
CA GLU A 588 -4.48 8.74 -2.08
C GLU A 588 -5.24 7.42 -1.86
N VAL A 589 -5.25 6.92 -0.63
CA VAL A 589 -5.99 5.72 -0.23
C VAL A 589 -6.74 5.95 1.07
N ARG A 590 -8.03 5.64 1.10
CA ARG A 590 -8.93 5.82 2.26
C ARG A 590 -9.88 4.64 2.45
N SER A 591 -10.43 4.48 3.65
CA SER A 591 -11.38 3.40 3.94
C SER A 591 -12.71 3.66 3.24
N ILE A 592 -13.38 2.61 2.76
CA ILE A 592 -14.74 2.71 2.23
C ILE A 592 -15.71 2.69 3.41
N GLY A 593 -16.19 3.87 3.79
CA GLY A 593 -16.96 4.06 5.03
C GLY A 593 -16.08 4.00 6.29
N TRP A 594 -16.64 4.43 7.41
CA TRP A 594 -15.97 4.32 8.71
C TRP A 594 -16.21 2.92 9.29
N ALA A 595 -15.19 2.07 9.21
CA ALA A 595 -15.11 0.86 10.02
C ALA A 595 -13.98 1.07 11.05
N PRO A 596 -14.20 0.73 12.34
CA PRO A 596 -13.10 0.70 13.28
C PRO A 596 -12.02 -0.26 12.76
N PRO A 597 -10.74 -0.01 13.06
CA PRO A 597 -9.65 -0.88 12.63
C PRO A 597 -9.87 -2.32 13.17
N ASN A 598 -10.41 -3.19 12.33
CA ASN A 598 -10.75 -4.55 12.68
C ASN A 598 -9.50 -5.44 12.53
N GLN A 599 -8.75 -5.56 13.62
CA GLN A 599 -7.80 -6.67 13.80
C GLN A 599 -8.53 -7.75 14.61
N ALA A 600 -9.05 -8.76 13.94
CA ALA A 600 -9.64 -9.89 14.64
C ALA A 600 -8.56 -10.69 15.38
N ASP A 601 -8.95 -11.34 16.47
CA ASP A 601 -8.09 -12.34 17.11
C ASP A 601 -7.66 -13.39 16.09
N TYR A 602 -6.39 -13.78 16.15
CA TYR A 602 -5.81 -14.74 15.22
C TYR A 602 -6.62 -16.04 15.05
N LYS A 603 -7.19 -16.56 16.15
CA LYS A 603 -8.06 -17.75 16.16
C LYS A 603 -9.39 -17.56 15.43
N ASN A 604 -9.90 -16.32 15.37
CA ASN A 604 -11.19 -16.00 14.77
C ASN A 604 -11.06 -15.69 13.27
N ILE A 605 -9.84 -15.46 12.76
CA ILE A 605 -9.59 -15.16 11.33
C ILE A 605 -10.33 -16.12 10.39
N PRO A 606 -10.39 -17.46 10.59
CA PRO A 606 -11.09 -18.35 9.67
C PRO A 606 -12.60 -18.14 9.55
N ALA A 607 -13.24 -17.58 10.58
CA ALA A 607 -14.69 -17.56 10.77
C ALA A 607 -15.31 -16.15 10.84
N ASP A 608 -14.51 -15.10 11.11
CA ASP A 608 -15.01 -13.77 11.40
C ASP A 608 -15.62 -13.08 10.14
N PRO A 609 -16.93 -12.84 10.07
CA PRO A 609 -17.55 -12.26 8.89
C PRO A 609 -17.10 -10.81 8.60
N SER A 610 -16.57 -10.09 9.59
CA SER A 610 -16.13 -8.70 9.44
C SER A 610 -14.85 -8.54 8.60
N LEU A 611 -14.11 -9.63 8.38
CA LEU A 611 -12.86 -9.63 7.61
C LEU A 611 -13.07 -10.01 6.14
N ASN A 612 -14.29 -9.85 5.61
CA ASN A 612 -14.60 -10.20 4.23
C ASN A 612 -13.75 -9.39 3.23
N CYS A 613 -13.20 -10.05 2.22
CA CYS A 613 -12.41 -9.45 1.15
C CYS A 613 -13.12 -9.69 -0.19
N PRO A 614 -13.93 -8.74 -0.68
CA PRO A 614 -14.73 -8.94 -1.88
C PRO A 614 -13.86 -9.19 -3.11
N ILE A 615 -14.39 -9.95 -4.06
CA ILE A 615 -13.80 -10.11 -5.40
C ILE A 615 -13.93 -8.78 -6.14
N SER A 616 -12.86 -8.31 -6.79
CA SER A 616 -12.79 -6.96 -7.37
C SER A 616 -12.36 -6.94 -8.85
N HIS A 617 -12.68 -7.95 -9.67
CA HIS A 617 -12.20 -7.94 -11.06
C HIS A 617 -12.57 -6.66 -11.83
N ASP A 618 -11.63 -6.25 -12.69
CA ASP A 618 -11.69 -5.13 -13.61
C ASP A 618 -11.93 -3.74 -12.98
N TRP A 619 -11.84 -3.61 -11.66
CA TRP A 619 -12.14 -2.36 -10.94
C TRP A 619 -11.30 -1.18 -11.48
N LEU A 620 -10.01 -1.38 -11.74
CA LEU A 620 -9.12 -0.32 -12.20
C LEU A 620 -9.40 0.07 -13.66
N THR A 621 -9.81 -0.89 -14.51
CA THR A 621 -10.31 -0.59 -15.87
C THR A 621 -11.52 0.31 -15.78
N ARG A 622 -12.48 -0.01 -14.91
CA ARG A 622 -13.72 0.74 -14.78
C ARG A 622 -13.50 2.13 -14.19
N ALA A 623 -12.59 2.27 -13.22
CA ALA A 623 -12.19 3.56 -12.67
C ALA A 623 -11.56 4.45 -13.76
N ARG A 624 -10.60 3.90 -14.52
CA ARG A 624 -9.91 4.60 -15.61
C ARG A 624 -10.79 4.92 -16.81
N SER A 625 -11.89 4.19 -17.02
CA SER A 625 -12.87 4.50 -18.07
C SER A 625 -13.85 5.58 -17.64
N LYS A 626 -14.15 5.69 -16.34
CA LYS A 626 -15.10 6.69 -15.82
C LYS A 626 -14.52 8.10 -15.76
N GLN A 627 -13.21 8.22 -15.58
CA GLN A 627 -12.38 9.45 -15.49
C GLN A 627 -13.03 10.69 -14.89
N THR A 628 -12.42 11.22 -13.84
CA THR A 628 -12.78 12.52 -13.28
C THR A 628 -11.88 13.61 -13.87
N ASN A 629 -12.47 14.75 -14.22
CA ASN A 629 -11.74 15.91 -14.76
C ASN A 629 -10.81 15.59 -15.96
N GLY A 630 -11.16 14.58 -16.76
CA GLY A 630 -10.46 14.16 -18.00
C GLY A 630 -9.10 13.48 -17.83
N THR A 631 -8.52 13.44 -16.63
CA THR A 631 -7.17 12.87 -16.40
C THR A 631 -7.02 12.11 -15.08
N GLN A 632 -7.95 12.27 -14.15
CA GLN A 632 -7.96 11.61 -12.85
C GLN A 632 -8.91 10.42 -12.89
N TRP A 633 -8.81 9.55 -11.89
CA TRP A 633 -9.81 8.51 -11.64
C TRP A 633 -9.94 8.26 -10.15
N ASP A 634 -11.08 7.71 -9.78
CA ASP A 634 -11.46 7.44 -8.39
C ASP A 634 -12.16 6.08 -8.36
N SER A 635 -11.72 5.18 -7.48
CA SER A 635 -12.33 3.86 -7.36
C SER A 635 -13.71 3.87 -6.71
N GLU A 636 -14.14 4.98 -6.09
CA GLU A 636 -15.54 5.20 -5.67
C GLU A 636 -16.47 5.35 -6.88
N LEU A 637 -15.94 5.91 -7.99
CA LEU A 637 -16.69 6.24 -9.20
C LEU A 637 -16.32 5.29 -10.33
N LEU A 638 -16.88 4.07 -10.29
CA LEU A 638 -16.63 3.06 -11.32
C LEU A 638 -17.60 3.18 -12.51
N ALA A 639 -17.09 2.91 -13.71
CA ALA A 639 -17.94 2.62 -14.86
C ALA A 639 -18.79 1.34 -14.60
N PRO A 640 -19.88 1.13 -15.37
CA PRO A 640 -20.66 -0.10 -15.28
C PRO A 640 -19.79 -1.36 -15.40
N ALA A 641 -20.27 -2.46 -14.82
CA ALA A 641 -19.62 -3.76 -14.96
C ALA A 641 -19.40 -4.09 -16.43
N LEU A 642 -18.22 -4.62 -16.75
CA LEU A 642 -17.89 -5.01 -18.11
C LEU A 642 -18.53 -6.38 -18.42
N ASP A 643 -18.63 -6.75 -19.70
CA ASP A 643 -19.15 -8.07 -20.08
C ASP A 643 -18.40 -9.20 -19.34
N PRO A 644 -19.08 -10.28 -18.91
CA PRO A 644 -18.41 -11.40 -18.25
C PRO A 644 -17.24 -11.92 -19.09
N ASP A 645 -16.06 -12.04 -18.46
CA ASP A 645 -14.92 -12.69 -19.11
C ASP A 645 -15.29 -14.17 -19.31
N PRO A 646 -15.23 -14.75 -20.53
CA PRO A 646 -15.49 -16.17 -20.71
C PRO A 646 -14.60 -17.07 -19.84
N ALA A 647 -13.42 -16.59 -19.44
CA ALA A 647 -12.54 -17.28 -18.51
C ALA A 647 -12.94 -17.10 -17.04
N HIS A 648 -13.71 -16.05 -16.70
CA HIS A 648 -14.15 -15.67 -15.36
C HIS A 648 -15.57 -15.09 -15.43
N PRO A 649 -16.59 -15.97 -15.54
CA PRO A 649 -17.96 -15.55 -15.79
C PRO A 649 -18.60 -14.81 -14.60
N GLU A 650 -18.02 -14.94 -13.40
CA GLU A 650 -18.42 -14.18 -12.21
C GLU A 650 -17.38 -13.10 -11.92
N GLY A 651 -17.80 -11.83 -11.78
CA GLY A 651 -17.01 -10.85 -11.02
C GLY A 651 -16.58 -9.54 -11.70
N SER A 652 -17.01 -9.19 -12.91
CA SER A 652 -16.62 -7.91 -13.56
C SER A 652 -17.22 -6.63 -12.93
N GLY A 653 -17.95 -6.76 -11.81
CA GLY A 653 -18.65 -5.67 -11.12
C GLY A 653 -18.13 -5.33 -9.71
N GLY A 654 -17.16 -6.08 -9.17
CA GLY A 654 -16.72 -5.96 -7.78
C GLY A 654 -15.92 -4.71 -7.43
N ASN A 655 -16.05 -4.19 -6.21
CA ASN A 655 -15.35 -2.99 -5.74
C ASN A 655 -14.06 -3.36 -4.99
N PRO A 656 -13.00 -2.53 -5.04
CA PRO A 656 -11.82 -2.74 -4.20
C PRO A 656 -12.18 -2.58 -2.71
N ALA A 657 -11.36 -3.14 -1.82
CA ALA A 657 -11.61 -3.11 -0.38
C ALA A 657 -11.32 -1.75 0.29
N VAL A 658 -10.59 -0.89 -0.40
CA VAL A 658 -10.30 0.49 -0.01
C VAL A 658 -10.56 1.39 -1.21
N GLU A 659 -10.83 2.65 -0.93
CA GLU A 659 -10.93 3.64 -1.98
C GLU A 659 -9.54 4.15 -2.35
N MET A 660 -9.25 4.16 -3.65
CA MET A 660 -8.00 4.64 -4.23
C MET A 660 -8.31 5.75 -5.22
N THR A 661 -7.63 6.89 -5.05
CA THR A 661 -7.80 8.07 -5.90
C THR A 661 -6.49 8.40 -6.58
N HIS A 662 -6.51 8.64 -7.90
CA HIS A 662 -5.37 9.13 -8.67
C HIS A 662 -5.44 10.65 -8.83
N GLY A 663 -4.41 11.35 -8.37
CA GLY A 663 -4.43 12.80 -8.21
C GLY A 663 -4.98 13.24 -6.86
N PHE A 664 -5.10 14.56 -6.67
CA PHE A 664 -5.42 15.14 -5.36
C PHE A 664 -6.59 16.10 -5.51
N ARG A 665 -7.78 15.52 -5.64
CA ARG A 665 -9.02 16.27 -5.90
C ARG A 665 -9.31 17.28 -4.79
N LEU A 666 -9.11 16.87 -3.53
CA LEU A 666 -9.32 17.73 -2.36
C LEU A 666 -8.25 18.83 -2.22
N ALA A 667 -7.16 18.76 -2.98
CA ALA A 667 -6.10 19.77 -3.01
C ALA A 667 -6.18 20.70 -4.24
N GLY A 668 -7.16 20.51 -5.13
CA GLY A 668 -7.22 21.22 -6.41
C GLY A 668 -6.05 20.91 -7.35
N MET A 669 -5.38 19.76 -7.20
CA MET A 669 -4.22 19.40 -8.03
C MET A 669 -4.54 18.31 -9.05
N LEU A 670 -4.07 18.52 -10.27
CA LEU A 670 -3.96 17.47 -11.29
C LEU A 670 -2.86 16.46 -10.91
N PRO A 671 -2.99 15.19 -11.34
CA PRO A 671 -2.01 14.18 -11.01
C PRO A 671 -0.69 14.46 -11.74
N ILE A 672 0.43 14.22 -11.06
CA ILE A 672 1.76 14.39 -11.65
C ILE A 672 2.16 13.22 -12.57
N THR A 673 1.49 12.08 -12.44
CA THR A 673 1.64 10.92 -13.33
C THR A 673 0.36 10.71 -14.15
N ARG A 674 0.45 9.98 -15.27
CA ARG A 674 -0.73 9.65 -16.08
C ARG A 674 -1.46 8.42 -15.49
N ALA A 675 -2.73 8.24 -15.83
CA ALA A 675 -3.60 7.24 -15.21
C ALA A 675 -3.09 5.78 -15.32
N ASN A 676 -2.29 5.49 -16.36
CA ASN A 676 -1.73 4.18 -16.67
C ASN A 676 -0.27 3.99 -16.25
N ASP A 677 0.27 4.87 -15.40
CA ASP A 677 1.60 4.72 -14.81
C ASP A 677 1.63 3.49 -13.86
N PRO A 678 2.61 2.57 -13.96
CA PRO A 678 2.74 1.40 -13.10
C PRO A 678 3.40 1.69 -11.75
N PHE A 679 3.91 2.90 -11.50
CA PHE A 679 4.61 3.27 -10.25
C PHE A 679 3.73 4.17 -9.38
N TRP A 680 3.18 3.61 -8.30
CA TRP A 680 2.22 4.34 -7.46
C TRP A 680 2.86 4.73 -6.12
N ASN A 681 3.09 6.02 -5.92
CA ASN A 681 3.42 6.58 -4.61
C ASN A 681 2.13 7.10 -3.97
N MET A 682 1.62 6.35 -3.00
CA MET A 682 0.33 6.56 -2.37
C MET A 682 0.48 7.10 -0.95
N ARG A 683 -0.41 8.02 -0.62
CA ARG A 683 -0.64 8.49 0.74
C ARG A 683 -1.84 7.73 1.29
N ALA A 684 -1.73 7.16 2.49
CA ALA A 684 -2.82 6.47 3.14
C ALA A 684 -3.35 7.26 4.32
N TYR A 685 -4.68 7.38 4.40
CA TYR A 685 -5.35 7.91 5.57
C TYR A 685 -5.14 6.96 6.75
N ASP A 686 -5.23 7.51 7.96
CA ASP A 686 -4.97 6.73 9.16
C ASP A 686 -6.04 5.65 9.44
N ASP A 687 -7.16 5.65 8.70
CA ASP A 687 -8.17 4.58 8.72
C ASP A 687 -7.81 3.38 7.83
N VAL A 688 -6.83 3.52 6.92
CA VAL A 688 -6.30 2.45 6.07
C VAL A 688 -4.94 2.00 6.57
N LEU A 689 -4.09 2.95 6.96
CA LEU A 689 -2.75 2.68 7.44
C LEU A 689 -2.48 3.58 8.64
N MET A 690 -2.85 3.11 9.83
CA MET A 690 -2.66 3.86 11.06
C MET A 690 -1.21 3.77 11.53
N SER A 691 -0.60 4.89 11.91
CA SER A 691 0.74 4.91 12.52
C SER A 691 1.82 4.22 11.65
N HIS A 692 2.99 3.96 12.25
CA HIS A 692 4.06 3.25 11.55
C HIS A 692 3.75 1.76 11.33
N GLY A 693 2.98 1.12 12.21
CA GLY A 693 2.75 -0.34 12.24
C GLY A 693 1.35 -0.82 11.85
N GLY A 694 0.41 0.07 11.50
CA GLY A 694 -1.00 -0.29 11.24
C GLY A 694 -1.26 -0.90 9.86
N PHE A 695 -0.29 -1.63 9.29
CA PHE A 695 -0.47 -2.35 8.03
C PHE A 695 -1.26 -3.67 8.21
N MET A 696 -1.68 -3.96 9.44
CA MET A 696 -2.42 -5.16 9.82
C MET A 696 -3.95 -5.02 9.69
N PHE A 697 -4.44 -3.92 9.14
CA PHE A 697 -5.87 -3.78 8.88
C PHE A 697 -6.31 -4.72 7.75
N SER A 698 -7.37 -5.49 8.00
CA SER A 698 -7.87 -6.47 7.03
C SER A 698 -8.25 -5.84 5.69
N SER A 699 -8.81 -4.62 5.68
CA SER A 699 -9.11 -3.86 4.47
C SER A 699 -7.85 -3.53 3.66
N PHE A 700 -6.77 -3.11 4.33
CA PHE A 700 -5.49 -2.83 3.70
C PHE A 700 -4.81 -4.11 3.18
N ILE A 701 -4.79 -5.18 3.97
CA ILE A 701 -4.26 -6.49 3.54
C ILE A 701 -5.02 -6.96 2.30
N CYS A 702 -6.35 -6.91 2.33
CA CYS A 702 -7.19 -7.27 1.18
C CYS A 702 -6.84 -6.41 -0.05
N ALA A 703 -6.80 -5.08 0.10
CA ALA A 703 -6.50 -4.17 -1.00
C ALA A 703 -5.15 -4.41 -1.69
N ILE A 704 -4.09 -4.63 -0.91
CA ILE A 704 -2.76 -4.93 -1.48
C ILE A 704 -2.77 -6.27 -2.22
N ASN A 705 -3.45 -7.29 -1.69
CA ASN A 705 -3.52 -8.60 -2.33
C ASN A 705 -4.48 -8.62 -3.53
N GLN A 706 -5.51 -7.77 -3.58
CA GLN A 706 -6.45 -7.67 -4.72
C GLN A 706 -5.73 -7.31 -6.04
N PHE A 707 -4.58 -6.64 -6.00
CA PHE A 707 -3.79 -6.38 -7.20
C PHE A 707 -3.21 -7.64 -7.87
N VAL A 708 -3.07 -8.73 -7.12
CA VAL A 708 -2.43 -9.98 -7.57
C VAL A 708 -3.39 -11.16 -7.55
N MET A 709 -4.23 -11.25 -6.52
CA MET A 709 -5.30 -12.25 -6.44
C MET A 709 -6.36 -11.98 -7.50
N ASP A 710 -6.77 -10.72 -7.66
CA ASP A 710 -7.78 -10.34 -8.63
C ASP A 710 -7.12 -9.78 -9.89
N ARG A 711 -7.94 -9.54 -10.90
CA ARG A 711 -7.50 -8.93 -12.17
C ARG A 711 -7.94 -7.47 -12.17
N PRO A 712 -7.14 -6.51 -11.68
CA PRO A 712 -7.57 -5.11 -11.60
C PRO A 712 -7.83 -4.51 -13.00
N THR A 713 -7.10 -4.97 -14.02
CA THR A 713 -7.21 -4.49 -15.40
C THR A 713 -7.63 -5.58 -16.39
N ARG A 714 -8.51 -5.22 -17.34
CA ARG A 714 -8.91 -6.05 -18.46
C ARG A 714 -7.95 -5.90 -19.62
N TRP A 715 -7.43 -7.01 -20.14
CA TRP A 715 -6.64 -7.01 -21.36
C TRP A 715 -7.55 -7.03 -22.59
N PRO A 716 -7.16 -6.40 -23.70
CA PRO A 716 -7.90 -6.53 -24.94
C PRO A 716 -7.90 -8.00 -25.39
N SER A 717 -9.06 -8.51 -25.82
CA SER A 717 -9.14 -9.83 -26.44
C SER A 717 -8.22 -9.89 -27.67
N PRO A 718 -7.51 -11.01 -27.91
CA PRO A 718 -6.77 -11.16 -29.16
C PRO A 718 -7.73 -10.98 -30.34
N PRO A 719 -7.30 -10.31 -31.43
CA PRO A 719 -8.13 -10.17 -32.60
C PRO A 719 -8.53 -11.57 -33.09
N THR A 720 -9.82 -11.77 -33.33
CA THR A 720 -10.32 -12.99 -33.96
C THR A 720 -9.51 -13.22 -35.24
N PRO A 721 -8.92 -14.41 -35.45
CA PRO A 721 -8.31 -14.72 -36.74
C PRO A 721 -9.34 -14.41 -37.82
N PRO A 722 -8.96 -13.77 -38.94
CA PRO A 722 -9.91 -13.51 -40.01
C PRO A 722 -10.58 -14.83 -40.34
N GLU A 723 -11.89 -14.87 -40.12
CA GLU A 723 -12.72 -16.01 -40.45
C GLU A 723 -12.38 -16.34 -41.90
N LEU A 724 -11.85 -17.55 -42.13
CA LEU A 724 -11.68 -18.09 -43.46
C LEU A 724 -13.09 -18.07 -44.08
N GLN A 725 -13.39 -16.98 -44.79
CA GLN A 725 -14.62 -16.87 -45.53
C GLN A 725 -14.69 -18.13 -46.38
N PRO A 726 -15.72 -18.97 -46.24
CA PRO A 726 -15.86 -20.12 -47.09
C PRO A 726 -15.81 -19.60 -48.53
N ALA A 727 -14.91 -20.18 -49.33
CA ALA A 727 -14.71 -19.79 -50.71
C ALA A 727 -16.08 -19.64 -51.38
N PRO A 728 -16.36 -18.52 -52.06
CA PRO A 728 -17.68 -18.28 -52.61
C PRO A 728 -18.05 -19.46 -53.50
N MET A 729 -19.19 -20.09 -53.17
CA MET A 729 -19.83 -21.12 -54.00
C MET A 729 -19.78 -20.66 -55.45
N GLN A 730 -19.18 -21.47 -56.32
CA GLN A 730 -19.27 -21.26 -57.76
C GLN A 730 -20.74 -21.26 -58.15
N GLN A 731 -21.30 -20.07 -58.41
CA GLN A 731 -22.59 -19.94 -59.04
C GLN A 731 -22.48 -20.53 -60.45
N GLU A 732 -23.32 -21.53 -60.73
CA GLU A 732 -23.53 -22.05 -62.07
C GLU A 732 -23.79 -20.88 -63.04
N PRO A 733 -23.12 -20.84 -64.21
CA PRO A 733 -23.27 -19.73 -65.14
C PRO A 733 -24.67 -19.70 -65.74
N ALA A 734 -25.42 -18.63 -65.44
CA ALA A 734 -26.65 -18.28 -66.11
C ALA A 734 -26.39 -18.10 -67.62
N ARG A 735 -27.22 -18.76 -68.45
CA ARG A 735 -27.19 -18.65 -69.92
C ARG A 735 -27.37 -17.18 -70.36
N PRO A 736 -26.62 -16.71 -71.37
CA PRO A 736 -26.65 -15.32 -71.80
C PRO A 736 -27.89 -15.01 -72.66
N THR A 737 -28.63 -13.96 -72.30
CA THR A 737 -29.48 -13.22 -73.23
C THR A 737 -28.62 -12.19 -73.98
N ALA A 738 -28.79 -12.17 -75.29
CA ALA A 738 -27.98 -11.39 -76.22
C ALA A 738 -28.22 -9.88 -76.11
N GLY A 739 -27.15 -9.11 -76.33
CA GLY A 739 -27.24 -7.76 -76.90
C GLY A 739 -26.61 -6.65 -76.06
N ALA A 740 -25.41 -6.23 -76.43
CA ALA A 740 -25.11 -4.87 -76.91
C ALA A 740 -23.68 -4.40 -76.57
N ALA A 741 -22.96 -4.11 -77.66
CA ALA A 741 -21.74 -3.35 -77.87
C ALA A 741 -21.00 -2.69 -76.68
N ARG A 742 -19.72 -3.07 -76.56
CA ARG A 742 -18.61 -2.34 -75.93
C ARG A 742 -18.40 -0.96 -76.57
N VAL A 743 -18.10 0.05 -75.76
CA VAL A 743 -17.10 1.07 -76.12
C VAL A 743 -16.19 1.37 -74.93
N ARG A 744 -14.89 1.34 -75.23
CA ARG A 744 -13.73 1.61 -74.37
C ARG A 744 -13.59 3.11 -74.10
N GLY A 745 -13.06 3.45 -72.92
CA GLY A 745 -12.47 4.77 -72.67
C GLY A 745 -11.58 4.77 -71.43
N ARG A 746 -10.27 4.58 -71.63
CA ARG A 746 -9.22 4.92 -70.67
C ARG A 746 -9.03 6.45 -70.68
N SER A 747 -8.75 7.05 -69.54
CA SER A 747 -7.90 8.24 -69.49
C SER A 747 -7.31 8.46 -68.10
N ARG A 748 -5.98 8.34 -68.06
CA ARG A 748 -4.96 8.83 -67.11
C ARG A 748 -5.04 8.36 -65.66
#